data_AF-A0A7X9WXA9-F1
#
_entry.id   AF-A0A7X9WXA9-F1
#
_cell.length_a   1.000
_cell.length_b   1.000
_cell.length_c   1.000
_cell.angle_alpha   90.00
_cell.angle_beta   90.00
_cell.angle_gamma   90.00
#
_symmetry.space_group_name_H-M   'P 1'
#
loop_
_entity.id
_entity.type
_entity.pdbx_description
1 polymer ?
#
loop_
_entity_poly.entity_id
_entity_poly.type
_entity_poly.pdbx_seq_one_letter_code
_entity_poly.pdbx_strand_id
1 'polypeptide(L)'
;MAVLGILLFALGTSVAAQAQTTDVQTAWRLLDYMAVDYGGAVSGGRVKSASEYAEMTEFAASVSTRLAALPSTPARGQLIAGATRLQAVIAAKGAREDVARIAHGLAADLLKAYPVSLAPGKAPDLARGATLFAQNCASCHGMTGDGHGPDAAKLKTLPIAFSDITRARQRSPFALYQVIDQGIDGTAMQSFATLPSADRWALAFYAGRFAFPDALASQGERLWKSDPGLRQMIPDLTTLAGLTPEVLAMSIGTAKADAVIAYLRRHPDVVIQQAPGSLTVARDKLAQSLAAYRGGDRHAAQELALSAYLDGFEPLEPMLTARDATLMGHIESAMGEFRASLQQGRPADEIATRIQVLDGLFDDADAALSPDAASTASTFLGAFTILLREGLEALLIVVAMIAFLRKAERPEVLPYVHGGWIGALAAGGLTWGIATYAIGISGASRELTEGFGSLFAAVVLLSVGIWMHGKAQADQWQRYIREKMSRALSRQSAWFLFGLAFIVVYREVFETILFYAALWTQGNGGTMLAGAGSAVLLLGLIAWAMLRYSRDLPIAKFFAYSAWLMAILTIVLAGKGVSALQEAGIIDIAPLGGGIRVSMLGIFPTLQSMGAQLLMLIAVLCGFLLNRRRAAVAVG
;
A
#
# COMPACT_ATOMS: atom_id res chain seq x y z
N MET A 1 13.72 16.65 25.78
CA MET A 1 14.26 17.69 24.87
C MET A 1 14.71 17.10 23.53
N ALA A 2 15.54 16.05 23.49
CA ALA A 2 15.97 15.42 22.22
C ALA A 2 14.83 14.80 21.38
N VAL A 3 13.86 14.13 22.02
CA VAL A 3 12.68 13.54 21.34
C VAL A 3 11.76 14.61 20.73
N LEU A 4 11.63 15.77 21.39
CA LEU A 4 10.83 16.90 20.91
C LEU A 4 11.49 17.57 19.68
N GLY A 5 12.83 17.63 19.66
CA GLY A 5 13.59 18.13 18.52
C GLY A 5 13.50 17.23 17.28
N ILE A 6 13.50 15.90 17.46
CA ILE A 6 13.35 14.93 16.37
C ILE A 6 11.93 14.99 15.79
N LEU A 7 10.90 15.12 16.63
CA LEU A 7 9.52 15.31 16.19
C LEU A 7 9.34 16.62 15.41
N LEU A 8 9.91 17.74 15.89
CA LEU A 8 9.85 19.04 15.20
C LEU A 8 10.61 19.02 13.86
N PHE A 9 11.72 18.28 13.77
CA PHE A 9 12.48 18.12 12.53
C PHE A 9 11.78 17.21 11.52
N ALA A 10 11.14 16.12 11.98
CA ALA A 10 10.32 15.24 11.15
C ALA A 10 9.03 15.94 10.65
N LEU A 11 8.41 16.77 11.49
CA LEU A 11 7.29 17.63 11.10
C LEU A 11 7.72 18.69 10.06
N GLY A 12 8.88 19.33 10.25
CA GLY A 12 9.39 20.35 9.33
C GLY A 12 9.79 19.80 7.96
N THR A 13 10.37 18.59 7.91
CA THR A 13 10.75 17.92 6.66
C THR A 13 9.53 17.40 5.90
N SER A 14 8.51 16.88 6.61
CA SER A 14 7.26 16.42 5.99
C SER A 14 6.45 17.58 5.39
N VAL A 15 6.37 18.71 6.10
CA VAL A 15 5.71 19.93 5.59
C VAL A 15 6.46 20.50 4.39
N ALA A 16 7.79 20.51 4.41
CA ALA A 16 8.60 20.97 3.28
C ALA A 16 8.43 20.07 2.04
N ALA A 17 8.41 18.75 2.20
CA ALA A 17 8.16 17.80 1.11
C ALA A 17 6.75 17.95 0.53
N GLN A 18 5.73 18.08 1.39
CA GLN A 18 4.34 18.31 0.98
C GLN A 18 4.16 19.66 0.25
N ALA A 19 4.82 20.72 0.73
CA ALA A 19 4.81 22.03 0.09
C ALA A 19 5.46 21.95 -1.31
N GLN A 20 6.60 21.26 -1.43
CA GLN A 20 7.27 21.03 -2.70
C GLN A 20 6.41 20.26 -3.71
N THR A 21 5.74 19.18 -3.28
CA THR A 21 4.84 18.44 -4.18
C THR A 21 3.66 19.30 -4.65
N THR A 22 3.14 20.15 -3.76
CA THR A 22 2.03 21.06 -4.06
C THR A 22 2.47 22.14 -5.06
N ASP A 23 3.70 22.65 -4.94
CA ASP A 23 4.25 23.65 -5.86
C ASP A 23 4.44 23.11 -7.27
N VAL A 24 4.94 21.87 -7.41
CA VAL A 24 5.09 21.22 -8.72
C VAL A 24 3.72 20.99 -9.37
N GLN A 25 2.76 20.43 -8.63
CA GLN A 25 1.41 20.19 -9.14
C GLN A 25 0.70 21.51 -9.53
N THR A 26 0.88 22.56 -8.73
CA THR A 26 0.30 23.88 -9.02
C THR A 26 0.94 24.53 -10.23
N ALA A 27 2.27 24.50 -10.35
CA ALA A 27 2.97 25.03 -11.51
C ALA A 27 2.56 24.29 -12.80
N TRP A 28 2.48 22.96 -12.75
CA TRP A 28 1.96 22.14 -13.85
C TRP A 28 0.54 22.57 -14.25
N ARG A 29 -0.36 22.77 -13.28
CA ARG A 29 -1.74 23.17 -13.56
C ARG A 29 -1.83 24.53 -14.24
N LEU A 30 -1.07 25.50 -13.76
CA LEU A 30 -1.06 26.83 -14.37
C LEU A 30 -0.55 26.76 -15.82
N LEU A 31 0.45 25.92 -16.07
CA LEU A 31 0.92 25.64 -17.43
C LEU A 31 -0.17 25.01 -18.30
N ASP A 32 -0.86 23.98 -17.80
CA ASP A 32 -1.97 23.34 -18.52
C ASP A 32 -3.13 24.32 -18.78
N TYR A 33 -3.49 25.14 -17.79
CA TYR A 33 -4.52 26.17 -17.94
C TYR A 33 -4.16 27.19 -19.03
N MET A 34 -2.94 27.75 -18.99
CA MET A 34 -2.48 28.68 -20.01
C MET A 34 -2.41 28.03 -21.40
N ALA A 35 -2.05 26.74 -21.47
CA ALA A 35 -2.01 26.03 -22.75
C ALA A 35 -3.38 25.98 -23.44
N VAL A 36 -4.45 25.89 -22.63
CA VAL A 36 -5.82 25.66 -23.09
C VAL A 36 -6.60 26.96 -23.26
N ASP A 37 -6.56 27.83 -22.25
CA ASP A 37 -7.49 28.97 -22.14
C ASP A 37 -6.92 30.29 -22.69
N TYR A 38 -5.64 30.33 -23.09
CA TYR A 38 -5.02 31.55 -23.63
C TYR A 38 -5.74 32.13 -24.86
N GLY A 39 -6.38 31.28 -25.67
CA GLY A 39 -7.19 31.73 -26.82
C GLY A 39 -8.43 32.56 -26.45
N GLY A 40 -8.89 32.49 -25.20
CA GLY A 40 -9.91 33.40 -24.65
C GLY A 40 -9.37 34.82 -24.45
N ALA A 41 -8.12 34.91 -23.98
CA ALA A 41 -7.45 36.17 -23.68
C ALA A 41 -6.96 36.91 -24.93
N VAL A 42 -6.39 36.19 -25.91
CA VAL A 42 -5.73 36.78 -27.10
C VAL A 42 -6.15 36.05 -28.37
N SER A 43 -6.45 36.81 -29.42
CA SER A 43 -6.73 36.28 -30.75
C SER A 43 -6.13 37.18 -31.84
N GLY A 44 -5.40 36.60 -32.79
CA GLY A 44 -4.79 37.33 -33.90
C GLY A 44 -3.84 38.45 -33.46
N GLY A 45 -3.06 38.23 -32.39
CA GLY A 45 -2.13 39.22 -31.83
C GLY A 45 -2.79 40.36 -31.04
N ARG A 46 -4.11 40.32 -30.83
CA ARG A 46 -4.87 41.33 -30.09
C ARG A 46 -5.49 40.74 -28.84
N VAL A 47 -5.52 41.53 -27.77
CA VAL A 47 -6.19 41.15 -26.51
C VAL A 47 -7.70 41.17 -26.73
N LYS A 48 -8.35 40.02 -26.61
CA LYS A 48 -9.80 39.84 -26.69
C LYS A 48 -10.47 40.14 -25.35
N SER A 49 -9.83 39.76 -24.25
CA SER A 49 -10.29 40.03 -22.89
C SER A 49 -9.14 40.53 -22.03
N ALA A 50 -9.24 41.78 -21.56
CA ALA A 50 -8.18 42.42 -20.78
C ALA A 50 -7.97 41.74 -19.42
N SER A 51 -9.05 41.28 -18.78
CA SER A 51 -8.99 40.56 -17.51
C SER A 51 -8.37 39.18 -17.67
N GLU A 52 -8.77 38.43 -18.70
CA GLU A 52 -8.17 37.10 -18.97
C GLU A 52 -6.70 37.24 -19.37
N TYR A 53 -6.31 38.26 -20.13
CA TYR A 53 -4.90 38.50 -20.45
C TYR A 53 -4.05 38.87 -19.23
N ALA A 54 -4.62 39.66 -18.30
CA ALA A 54 -3.96 39.94 -17.02
C ALA A 54 -3.75 38.66 -16.21
N GLU A 55 -4.77 37.79 -16.16
CA GLU A 55 -4.70 36.47 -15.51
C GLU A 55 -3.61 35.59 -16.13
N MET A 56 -3.52 35.49 -17.47
CA MET A 56 -2.45 34.72 -18.12
C MET A 56 -1.06 35.24 -17.76
N THR A 57 -0.91 36.56 -17.64
CA THR A 57 0.36 37.19 -17.27
C THR A 57 0.73 36.89 -15.82
N GLU A 58 -0.24 36.93 -14.92
CA GLU A 58 -0.07 36.57 -13.50
C GLU A 58 0.26 35.09 -13.33
N PHE A 59 -0.44 34.20 -14.03
CA PHE A 59 -0.19 32.76 -13.98
C PHE A 59 1.20 32.41 -14.49
N ALA A 60 1.65 33.04 -15.58
CA ALA A 60 3.00 32.86 -16.08
C ALA A 60 4.07 33.34 -15.09
N ALA A 61 3.81 34.43 -14.36
CA ALA A 61 4.69 34.89 -13.27
C ALA A 61 4.68 33.92 -12.08
N SER A 62 3.51 33.43 -11.67
CA SER A 62 3.37 32.47 -10.57
C SER A 62 4.12 31.16 -10.85
N VAL A 63 4.06 30.66 -12.08
CA VAL A 63 4.87 29.50 -12.50
C VAL A 63 6.36 29.79 -12.30
N SER A 64 6.86 30.93 -12.77
CA SER A 64 8.27 31.30 -12.63
C SER A 64 8.71 31.36 -11.16
N THR A 65 7.90 31.97 -10.30
CA THR A 65 8.15 32.03 -8.85
C THR A 65 8.20 30.64 -8.22
N ARG A 66 7.26 29.75 -8.55
CA ARG A 66 7.23 28.38 -8.00
C ARG A 66 8.41 27.55 -8.48
N LEU A 67 8.76 27.61 -9.77
CA LEU A 67 9.95 26.93 -10.31
C LEU A 67 11.25 27.42 -9.67
N ALA A 68 11.31 28.70 -9.28
CA ALA A 68 12.43 29.26 -8.54
C ALA A 68 12.46 28.84 -7.05
N ALA A 69 11.34 28.40 -6.48
CA ALA A 69 11.29 27.88 -5.11
C ALA A 69 11.64 26.38 -5.01
N LEU A 70 11.64 25.65 -6.13
CA LEU A 70 11.93 24.22 -6.15
C LEU A 70 13.39 23.90 -5.74
N PRO A 71 13.64 22.69 -5.17
CA PRO A 71 14.98 22.22 -4.83
C PRO A 71 15.95 22.36 -6.00
N SER A 72 17.21 22.73 -5.73
CA SER A 72 18.19 22.92 -6.80
C SER A 72 18.51 21.59 -7.49
N THR A 73 18.24 21.51 -8.80
CA THR A 73 18.63 20.40 -9.67
C THR A 73 19.29 20.95 -10.93
N PRO A 74 20.13 20.17 -11.65
CA PRO A 74 20.67 20.60 -12.94
C PRO A 74 19.59 21.00 -13.96
N ALA A 75 18.40 20.38 -13.87
CA ALA A 75 17.26 20.66 -14.75
C ALA A 75 16.51 21.97 -14.39
N ARG A 76 16.61 22.48 -13.16
CA ARG A 76 15.89 23.68 -12.71
C ARG A 76 16.17 24.91 -13.56
N GLY A 77 17.42 25.08 -14.00
CA GLY A 77 17.81 26.19 -14.88
C GLY A 77 17.08 26.16 -16.23
N GLN A 78 16.87 24.96 -16.79
CA GLN A 78 16.15 24.79 -18.06
C GLN A 78 14.66 25.11 -17.91
N LEU A 79 14.05 24.73 -16.77
CA LEU A 79 12.66 25.05 -16.46
C LEU A 79 12.44 26.56 -16.30
N ILE A 80 13.31 27.25 -15.57
CA ILE A 80 13.26 28.71 -15.43
C ILE A 80 13.40 29.37 -16.80
N ALA A 81 14.34 28.92 -17.64
CA ALA A 81 14.47 29.43 -19.00
C ALA A 81 13.21 29.17 -19.85
N GLY A 82 12.55 28.03 -19.68
CA GLY A 82 11.26 27.73 -20.30
C GLY A 82 10.15 28.67 -19.85
N ALA A 83 10.05 28.95 -18.56
CA ALA A 83 9.06 29.88 -18.01
C ALA A 83 9.28 31.31 -18.53
N THR A 84 10.54 31.75 -18.62
CA THR A 84 10.88 33.04 -19.24
C THR A 84 10.47 33.12 -20.71
N ARG A 85 10.66 32.03 -21.48
CA ARG A 85 10.16 31.96 -22.88
C ARG A 85 8.64 32.05 -22.94
N LEU A 86 7.93 31.35 -22.06
CA LEU A 86 6.47 31.40 -21.98
C LEU A 86 5.97 32.82 -21.69
N GLN A 87 6.55 33.49 -20.69
CA GLN A 87 6.24 34.88 -20.36
C GLN A 87 6.50 35.82 -21.54
N ALA A 88 7.60 35.65 -22.27
CA ALA A 88 7.92 36.47 -23.42
C ALA A 88 6.90 36.31 -24.56
N VAL A 89 6.47 35.08 -24.87
CA VAL A 89 5.45 34.82 -25.90
C VAL A 89 4.08 35.38 -25.49
N ILE A 90 3.70 35.25 -24.22
CA ILE A 90 2.47 35.84 -23.69
C ILE A 90 2.51 37.37 -23.80
N ALA A 91 3.61 38.00 -23.37
CA ALA A 91 3.79 39.46 -23.44
C ALA A 91 3.73 40.01 -24.88
N ALA A 92 4.29 39.24 -25.82
CA ALA A 92 4.26 39.52 -27.26
C ALA A 92 2.89 39.25 -27.90
N LYS A 93 1.89 38.74 -27.15
CA LYS A 93 0.56 38.36 -27.66
C LYS A 93 0.68 37.32 -28.79
N GLY A 94 1.57 36.35 -28.58
CA GLY A 94 1.86 35.30 -29.56
C GLY A 94 0.65 34.44 -29.92
N ALA A 95 0.82 33.56 -30.90
CA ALA A 95 -0.22 32.63 -31.31
C ALA A 95 -0.57 31.66 -30.17
N ARG A 96 -1.84 31.24 -30.08
CA ARG A 96 -2.29 30.30 -29.04
C ARG A 96 -1.55 28.96 -29.13
N GLU A 97 -1.21 28.54 -30.35
CA GLU A 97 -0.50 27.30 -30.64
C GLU A 97 0.93 27.34 -30.05
N ASP A 98 1.58 28.50 -30.08
CA ASP A 98 2.92 28.67 -29.50
C ASP A 98 2.88 28.65 -27.98
N VAL A 99 1.90 29.32 -27.36
CA VAL A 99 1.70 29.29 -25.91
C VAL A 99 1.41 27.85 -25.45
N ALA A 100 0.50 27.14 -26.13
CA ALA A 100 0.17 25.75 -25.83
C ALA A 100 1.39 24.83 -25.92
N ARG A 101 2.16 24.93 -27.00
CA ARG A 101 3.37 24.12 -27.23
C ARG A 101 4.43 24.37 -26.16
N ILE A 102 4.70 25.63 -25.81
CA ILE A 102 5.70 25.96 -24.79
C ILE A 102 5.23 25.52 -23.40
N ALA A 103 3.96 25.76 -23.07
CA ALA A 103 3.41 25.43 -21.77
C ALA A 103 3.35 23.92 -21.53
N HIS A 104 2.88 23.13 -22.50
CA HIS A 104 2.90 21.66 -22.41
C HIS A 104 4.32 21.09 -22.36
N GLY A 105 5.25 21.62 -23.18
CA GLY A 105 6.66 21.20 -23.13
C GLY A 105 7.29 21.46 -21.77
N LEU A 106 7.07 22.66 -21.22
CA LEU A 106 7.55 23.02 -19.88
C LEU A 106 6.90 22.18 -18.78
N ALA A 107 5.62 21.85 -18.92
CA ALA A 107 4.92 20.97 -17.99
C ALA A 107 5.50 19.54 -18.01
N ALA A 108 5.85 19.01 -19.18
CA ALA A 108 6.52 17.71 -19.31
C ALA A 108 7.93 17.72 -18.69
N ASP A 109 8.73 18.76 -18.98
CA ASP A 109 10.07 18.91 -18.41
C ASP A 109 10.03 19.04 -16.88
N LEU A 110 9.03 19.76 -16.36
CA LEU A 110 8.82 19.93 -14.92
C LEU A 110 8.66 18.59 -14.21
N LEU A 111 7.83 17.69 -14.76
CA LEU A 111 7.60 16.37 -14.18
C LEU A 111 8.80 15.44 -14.31
N LYS A 112 9.56 15.57 -15.40
CA LYS A 112 10.81 14.83 -15.58
C LYS A 112 11.84 15.22 -14.53
N ALA A 113 11.90 16.50 -14.17
CA ALA A 113 12.85 17.03 -13.20
C ALA A 113 12.39 16.86 -11.74
N TYR A 114 11.08 16.92 -11.50
CA TYR A 114 10.46 16.81 -10.17
C TYR A 114 9.27 15.85 -10.25
N PRO A 115 9.51 14.54 -10.14
CA PRO A 115 8.45 13.55 -10.22
C PRO A 115 7.46 13.74 -9.07
N VAL A 116 6.20 14.00 -9.39
CA VAL A 116 5.09 14.03 -8.45
C VAL A 116 3.98 13.12 -8.98
N SER A 117 3.25 12.45 -8.09
CA SER A 117 2.15 11.59 -8.53
C SER A 117 1.04 12.45 -9.15
N LEU A 118 0.91 12.35 -10.48
CA LEU A 118 -0.17 12.98 -11.25
C LEU A 118 -1.34 12.02 -11.52
N ALA A 119 -1.31 10.84 -10.93
CA ALA A 119 -2.33 9.82 -11.08
C ALA A 119 -2.72 9.25 -9.71
N PRO A 120 -3.91 8.66 -9.61
CA PRO A 120 -4.29 7.88 -8.44
C PRO A 120 -3.45 6.59 -8.38
N GLY A 121 -3.15 6.12 -7.17
CA GLY A 121 -2.42 4.86 -6.99
C GLY A 121 -3.21 3.59 -7.35
N LYS A 122 -4.49 3.72 -7.72
CA LYS A 122 -5.41 2.66 -8.16
C LYS A 122 -6.34 3.20 -9.25
N ALA A 123 -6.99 2.30 -10.00
CA ALA A 123 -8.02 2.69 -10.97
C ALA A 123 -9.13 3.50 -10.28
N PRO A 124 -9.53 4.66 -10.80
CA PRO A 124 -10.74 5.34 -10.36
C PRO A 124 -11.98 4.47 -10.53
N ASP A 125 -12.82 4.38 -9.51
CA ASP A 125 -14.13 3.73 -9.58
C ASP A 125 -15.16 4.70 -10.18
N LEU A 126 -15.55 4.48 -11.44
CA LEU A 126 -16.49 5.33 -12.16
C LEU A 126 -17.93 5.24 -11.62
N ALA A 127 -18.33 4.13 -10.99
CA ALA A 127 -19.64 4.01 -10.35
C ALA A 127 -19.70 4.84 -9.06
N ARG A 128 -18.61 4.84 -8.30
CA ARG A 128 -18.42 5.76 -7.17
C ARG A 128 -18.43 7.22 -7.64
N GLY A 129 -17.70 7.52 -8.71
CA GLY A 129 -17.69 8.85 -9.35
C GLY A 129 -19.09 9.33 -9.75
N ALA A 130 -19.90 8.46 -10.33
CA ALA A 130 -21.28 8.76 -10.70
C ALA A 130 -22.15 9.13 -9.48
N THR A 131 -22.03 8.35 -8.40
CA THR A 131 -22.76 8.57 -7.15
C THR A 131 -22.38 9.92 -6.54
N LEU A 132 -21.08 10.19 -6.45
CA LEU A 132 -20.57 11.44 -5.88
C LEU A 132 -20.95 12.65 -6.74
N PHE A 133 -20.92 12.52 -8.07
CA PHE A 133 -21.30 13.60 -8.97
C PHE A 133 -22.78 13.96 -8.80
N ALA A 134 -23.66 12.96 -8.68
CA ALA A 134 -25.08 13.17 -8.42
C ALA A 134 -25.32 13.88 -7.08
N GLN A 135 -24.53 13.55 -6.04
CA GLN A 135 -24.66 14.12 -4.70
C GLN A 135 -24.10 15.54 -4.57
N ASN A 136 -22.97 15.83 -5.23
CA ASN A 136 -22.17 17.02 -4.94
C ASN A 136 -22.09 18.02 -6.11
N CYS A 137 -22.28 17.56 -7.35
CA CYS A 137 -21.98 18.36 -8.55
C CYS A 137 -23.22 18.64 -9.39
N ALA A 138 -24.18 17.72 -9.43
CA ALA A 138 -25.33 17.78 -10.35
C ALA A 138 -26.30 18.94 -10.08
N SER A 139 -26.36 19.47 -8.85
CA SER A 139 -27.19 20.65 -8.53
C SER A 139 -26.79 21.89 -9.34
N CYS A 140 -25.50 22.05 -9.63
CA CYS A 140 -24.97 23.13 -10.46
C CYS A 140 -24.68 22.67 -11.90
N HIS A 141 -24.02 21.52 -12.08
CA HIS A 141 -23.55 21.07 -13.40
C HIS A 141 -24.56 20.23 -14.19
N GLY A 142 -25.72 19.89 -13.61
CA GLY A 142 -26.74 19.03 -14.22
C GLY A 142 -26.37 17.55 -14.19
N MET A 143 -27.35 16.64 -14.17
CA MET A 143 -27.09 15.18 -14.15
C MET A 143 -26.38 14.67 -15.41
N THR A 144 -26.57 15.37 -16.53
CA THR A 144 -25.97 15.13 -17.85
C THR A 144 -24.67 15.89 -18.07
N GLY A 145 -24.21 16.67 -17.08
CA GLY A 145 -23.01 17.49 -17.19
C GLY A 145 -23.14 18.65 -18.18
N ASP A 146 -24.36 19.08 -18.52
CA ASP A 146 -24.63 20.15 -19.49
C ASP A 146 -24.52 21.57 -18.90
N GLY A 147 -24.22 21.71 -17.61
CA GLY A 147 -24.12 23.00 -16.93
C GLY A 147 -25.47 23.61 -16.53
N HIS A 148 -26.59 22.91 -16.72
CA HIS A 148 -27.95 23.41 -16.47
C HIS A 148 -28.60 22.74 -15.26
N GLY A 149 -27.84 22.58 -14.17
CA GLY A 149 -28.39 22.10 -12.90
C GLY A 149 -29.47 23.03 -12.33
N PRO A 150 -30.33 22.55 -11.41
CA PRO A 150 -31.42 23.34 -10.83
C PRO A 150 -30.96 24.63 -10.13
N ASP A 151 -29.70 24.69 -9.68
CA ASP A 151 -29.12 25.87 -9.04
C ASP A 151 -28.25 26.70 -9.99
N ALA A 152 -27.98 26.23 -11.22
CA ALA A 152 -27.10 26.90 -12.17
C ALA A 152 -27.54 28.34 -12.49
N ALA A 153 -28.85 28.55 -12.70
CA ALA A 153 -29.42 29.84 -13.03
C ALA A 153 -29.32 30.87 -11.88
N LYS A 154 -29.04 30.42 -10.66
CA LYS A 154 -28.87 31.28 -9.47
C LYS A 154 -27.44 31.80 -9.32
N LEU A 155 -26.50 31.27 -10.10
CA LEU A 155 -25.08 31.60 -9.99
C LEU A 155 -24.72 32.79 -10.87
N LYS A 156 -23.89 33.69 -10.35
CA LYS A 156 -23.36 34.83 -11.11
C LYS A 156 -22.45 34.39 -12.25
N THR A 157 -21.71 33.31 -12.04
CA THR A 157 -20.87 32.65 -13.05
C THR A 157 -21.51 31.32 -13.39
N LEU A 158 -21.90 31.14 -14.65
CA LEU A 158 -22.52 29.91 -15.12
C LEU A 158 -21.56 28.71 -14.98
N PRO A 159 -22.03 27.56 -14.47
CA PRO A 159 -21.25 26.33 -14.46
C PRO A 159 -20.82 25.92 -15.86
N ILE A 160 -19.65 25.29 -15.95
CA ILE A 160 -19.12 24.77 -17.20
C ILE A 160 -19.95 23.55 -17.62
N ALA A 161 -20.31 23.49 -18.90
CA ALA A 161 -20.85 22.29 -19.54
C ALA A 161 -19.71 21.31 -19.86
N PHE A 162 -19.65 20.20 -19.14
CA PHE A 162 -18.73 19.09 -19.43
C PHE A 162 -19.08 18.35 -20.73
N SER A 163 -20.29 18.57 -21.28
CA SER A 163 -20.71 18.07 -22.58
C SER A 163 -20.16 18.86 -23.78
N ASP A 164 -19.54 20.02 -23.58
CA ASP A 164 -18.90 20.78 -24.66
C ASP A 164 -17.63 20.04 -25.15
N ILE A 165 -17.73 19.46 -26.35
CA ILE A 165 -16.64 18.70 -26.96
C ILE A 165 -15.41 19.53 -27.27
N THR A 166 -15.56 20.80 -27.64
CA THR A 166 -14.42 21.67 -27.98
C THR A 166 -13.56 21.88 -26.75
N ARG A 167 -14.22 22.10 -25.59
CA ARG A 167 -13.51 22.27 -24.34
C ARG A 167 -13.02 20.96 -23.76
N ALA A 168 -13.80 19.89 -23.85
CA ALA A 168 -13.40 18.56 -23.36
C ALA A 168 -12.15 18.01 -24.05
N ARG A 169 -11.94 18.32 -25.34
CA ARG A 169 -10.73 17.96 -26.09
C ARG A 169 -9.45 18.60 -25.55
N GLN A 170 -9.59 19.73 -24.86
CA GLN A 170 -8.49 20.49 -24.30
C GLN A 170 -8.29 20.20 -22.80
N ARG A 171 -8.99 19.23 -22.21
CA ARG A 171 -8.90 18.99 -20.76
C ARG A 171 -8.50 17.56 -20.44
N SER A 172 -7.58 17.41 -19.49
CA SER A 172 -7.14 16.14 -18.94
C SER A 172 -7.90 15.78 -17.65
N PRO A 173 -7.97 14.50 -17.26
CA PRO A 173 -8.52 14.11 -15.95
C PRO A 173 -7.79 14.77 -14.78
N PHE A 174 -6.47 14.95 -14.87
CA PHE A 174 -5.70 15.62 -13.81
C PHE A 174 -6.09 17.09 -13.66
N ALA A 175 -6.34 17.81 -14.76
CA ALA A 175 -6.84 19.18 -14.70
C ALA A 175 -8.20 19.26 -13.98
N LEU A 176 -9.12 18.32 -14.27
CA LEU A 176 -10.40 18.22 -13.59
C LEU A 176 -10.23 17.90 -12.09
N TYR A 177 -9.33 16.97 -11.76
CA TYR A 177 -9.00 16.61 -10.37
C TYR A 177 -8.53 17.83 -9.57
N GLN A 178 -7.67 18.66 -10.17
CA GLN A 178 -7.15 19.86 -9.51
C GLN A 178 -8.25 20.91 -9.25
N VAL A 179 -9.19 21.07 -10.18
CA VAL A 179 -10.35 21.94 -9.98
C VAL A 179 -11.26 21.41 -8.88
N ILE A 180 -11.48 20.09 -8.83
CA ILE A 180 -12.26 19.45 -7.76
C ILE A 180 -11.56 19.62 -6.40
N ASP A 181 -10.24 19.42 -6.35
CA ASP A 181 -9.45 19.56 -5.13
C ASP A 181 -9.52 20.98 -4.58
N GLN A 182 -9.26 21.99 -5.40
CA GLN A 182 -9.02 23.35 -4.92
C GLN A 182 -10.22 24.29 -5.05
N GLY A 183 -11.19 23.95 -5.89
CA GLY A 183 -12.23 24.88 -6.30
C GLY A 183 -11.71 25.95 -7.26
N ILE A 184 -12.52 26.98 -7.50
CA ILE A 184 -12.18 28.14 -8.33
C ILE A 184 -12.54 29.41 -7.56
N ASP A 185 -11.52 30.15 -7.16
CA ASP A 185 -11.66 31.40 -6.42
C ASP A 185 -12.54 32.42 -7.18
N GLY A 186 -13.37 33.15 -6.44
CA GLY A 186 -14.30 34.12 -7.02
C GLY A 186 -15.53 33.51 -7.72
N THR A 187 -15.69 32.18 -7.68
CA THR A 187 -16.89 31.49 -8.18
C THR A 187 -17.60 30.70 -7.07
N ALA A 188 -18.75 30.10 -7.40
CA ALA A 188 -19.44 29.19 -6.48
C ALA A 188 -18.84 27.77 -6.46
N MET A 189 -17.81 27.49 -7.27
CA MET A 189 -17.13 26.20 -7.29
C MET A 189 -16.16 26.11 -6.10
N GLN A 190 -16.65 25.56 -4.99
CA GLN A 190 -15.85 25.35 -3.78
C GLN A 190 -14.81 24.23 -3.93
N SER A 191 -13.86 24.19 -2.99
CA SER A 191 -12.93 23.08 -2.81
C SER A 191 -13.65 21.83 -2.29
N PHE A 192 -13.31 20.67 -2.84
CA PHE A 192 -13.73 19.36 -2.34
C PHE A 192 -12.54 18.58 -1.77
N ALA A 193 -11.47 19.25 -1.32
CA ALA A 193 -10.28 18.61 -0.73
C ALA A 193 -10.60 17.71 0.48
N THR A 194 -11.76 17.91 1.12
CA THR A 194 -12.29 17.07 2.20
C THR A 194 -12.69 15.66 1.74
N LEU A 195 -12.96 15.46 0.45
CA LEU A 195 -13.17 14.12 -0.11
C LEU A 195 -11.83 13.36 -0.22
N PRO A 196 -11.82 12.03 0.01
CA PRO A 196 -10.65 11.20 -0.24
C PRO A 196 -10.10 11.41 -1.65
N SER A 197 -8.77 11.36 -1.82
CA SER A 197 -8.14 11.56 -3.13
C SER A 197 -8.68 10.58 -4.19
N ALA A 198 -8.93 9.32 -3.83
CA ALA A 198 -9.54 8.33 -4.73
C ALA A 198 -10.93 8.75 -5.23
N ASP A 199 -11.77 9.32 -4.36
CA ASP A 199 -13.12 9.81 -4.68
C ASP A 199 -13.05 11.03 -5.61
N ARG A 200 -12.08 11.93 -5.39
CA ARG A 200 -11.85 13.08 -6.28
C ARG A 200 -11.34 12.65 -7.66
N TRP A 201 -10.51 11.63 -7.73
CA TRP A 201 -10.07 11.03 -8.98
C TRP A 201 -11.21 10.35 -9.74
N ALA A 202 -12.08 9.62 -9.03
CA ALA A 202 -13.30 9.05 -9.58
C ALA A 202 -14.22 10.13 -10.19
N LEU A 203 -14.42 11.24 -9.47
CA LEU A 203 -15.17 12.41 -9.96
C LEU A 203 -14.53 13.01 -11.22
N ALA A 204 -13.21 13.17 -11.25
CA ALA A 204 -12.50 13.76 -12.38
C ALA A 204 -12.64 12.93 -13.67
N PHE A 205 -12.45 11.61 -13.57
CA PHE A 205 -12.64 10.70 -14.71
C PHE A 205 -14.11 10.63 -15.13
N TYR A 206 -15.04 10.61 -14.18
CA TYR A 206 -16.47 10.61 -14.46
C TYR A 206 -16.92 11.89 -15.17
N ALA A 207 -16.51 13.07 -14.70
CA ALA A 207 -16.84 14.34 -15.34
C ALA A 207 -16.23 14.46 -16.75
N GLY A 208 -15.03 13.92 -16.95
CA GLY A 208 -14.33 13.91 -18.24
C GLY A 208 -14.96 13.05 -19.34
N ARG A 209 -16.08 12.35 -19.06
CA ARG A 209 -16.78 11.47 -20.01
C ARG A 209 -17.92 12.15 -20.77
N PHE A 210 -18.51 13.22 -20.24
CA PHE A 210 -19.81 13.74 -20.69
C PHE A 210 -19.82 14.19 -22.16
N ALA A 211 -18.73 14.76 -22.66
CA ALA A 211 -18.62 15.15 -24.06
C ALA A 211 -18.46 13.98 -25.05
N PHE A 212 -18.15 12.78 -24.57
CA PHE A 212 -17.84 11.63 -25.42
C PHE A 212 -18.94 10.57 -25.29
N PRO A 213 -19.77 10.32 -26.31
CA PRO A 213 -20.85 9.34 -26.23
C PRO A 213 -20.37 7.90 -26.03
N ASP A 214 -21.21 7.05 -25.43
CA ASP A 214 -20.87 5.63 -25.19
C ASP A 214 -20.63 4.85 -26.49
N ALA A 215 -21.32 5.19 -27.58
CA ALA A 215 -21.08 4.60 -28.90
C ALA A 215 -19.63 4.82 -29.40
N LEU A 216 -19.03 5.95 -29.03
CA LEU A 216 -17.65 6.29 -29.37
C LEU A 216 -16.67 5.48 -28.52
N ALA A 217 -17.01 5.19 -27.27
CA ALA A 217 -16.21 4.33 -26.40
C ALA A 217 -16.13 2.89 -26.92
N SER A 218 -17.20 2.32 -27.46
CA SER A 218 -17.14 0.98 -28.08
C SER A 218 -16.23 0.92 -29.32
N GLN A 219 -16.12 2.03 -30.06
CA GLN A 219 -15.13 2.14 -31.14
C GLN A 219 -13.71 2.23 -30.58
N GLY A 220 -13.52 3.02 -29.52
CA GLY A 220 -12.25 3.14 -28.80
C GLY A 220 -11.73 1.82 -28.26
N GLU A 221 -12.61 0.98 -27.71
CA GLU A 221 -12.26 -0.35 -27.21
C GLU A 221 -11.65 -1.22 -28.32
N ARG A 222 -12.29 -1.24 -29.50
CA ARG A 222 -11.78 -2.01 -30.65
C ARG A 222 -10.41 -1.51 -31.08
N LEU A 223 -10.24 -0.19 -31.20
CA LEU A 223 -8.97 0.43 -31.56
C LEU A 223 -7.88 0.08 -30.53
N TRP A 224 -8.19 0.25 -29.24
CA TRP A 224 -7.28 -0.06 -28.14
C TRP A 224 -6.83 -1.52 -28.15
N LYS A 225 -7.73 -2.47 -28.44
CA LYS A 225 -7.41 -3.90 -28.53
C LYS A 225 -6.58 -4.22 -29.79
N SER A 226 -6.89 -3.61 -30.92
CA SER A 226 -6.25 -3.92 -32.21
C SER A 226 -4.91 -3.24 -32.47
N ASP A 227 -4.59 -2.12 -31.81
CA ASP A 227 -3.43 -1.29 -32.11
C ASP A 227 -2.43 -1.27 -30.94
N PRO A 228 -1.33 -2.04 -31.02
CA PRO A 228 -0.27 -2.03 -30.01
C PRO A 228 0.41 -0.67 -29.85
N GLY A 229 0.43 0.17 -30.91
CA GLY A 229 1.03 1.50 -30.87
C GLY A 229 0.29 2.42 -29.90
N LEU A 230 -1.03 2.29 -29.77
CA LEU A 230 -1.81 3.03 -28.78
C LEU A 230 -1.42 2.68 -27.35
N ARG A 231 -1.18 1.40 -27.07
CA ARG A 231 -0.76 0.92 -25.74
C ARG A 231 0.66 1.36 -25.38
N GLN A 232 1.53 1.54 -26.37
CA GLN A 232 2.85 2.13 -26.17
C GLN A 232 2.77 3.64 -25.92
N MET A 233 1.84 4.34 -26.60
CA MET A 233 1.65 5.78 -26.46
C MET A 233 1.00 6.17 -25.12
N ILE A 234 0.19 5.27 -24.55
CA ILE A 234 -0.50 5.46 -23.27
C ILE A 234 -0.21 4.24 -22.37
N PRO A 235 1.02 4.12 -21.83
CA PRO A 235 1.45 2.90 -21.14
C PRO A 235 0.91 2.77 -19.72
N ASP A 236 0.51 3.88 -19.09
CA ASP A 236 0.16 3.91 -17.67
C ASP A 236 -0.91 4.96 -17.35
N LEU A 237 -1.42 4.87 -16.11
CA LEU A 237 -2.46 5.76 -15.61
C LEU A 237 -1.97 7.20 -15.45
N THR A 238 -0.67 7.41 -15.22
CA THR A 238 -0.06 8.75 -15.17
C THR A 238 -0.20 9.46 -16.51
N THR A 239 0.12 8.76 -17.59
CA THR A 239 -0.02 9.23 -18.96
C THR A 239 -1.48 9.52 -19.27
N LEU A 240 -2.40 8.59 -18.98
CA LEU A 240 -3.83 8.80 -19.20
C LEU A 240 -4.38 9.99 -18.40
N ALA A 241 -3.97 10.16 -17.14
CA ALA A 241 -4.45 11.22 -16.27
C ALA A 241 -4.00 12.61 -16.76
N GLY A 242 -2.82 12.71 -17.36
CA GLY A 242 -2.31 13.96 -17.94
C GLY A 242 -2.74 14.23 -19.39
N LEU A 243 -3.20 13.21 -20.12
CA LEU A 243 -3.43 13.29 -21.57
C LEU A 243 -4.73 14.03 -21.93
N THR A 244 -4.63 14.99 -22.85
CA THR A 244 -5.76 15.63 -23.50
C THR A 244 -6.05 14.97 -24.87
N PRO A 245 -7.33 14.89 -25.30
CA PRO A 245 -7.69 14.41 -26.63
C PRO A 245 -7.00 15.16 -27.76
N GLU A 246 -6.80 16.47 -27.63
CA GLU A 246 -6.12 17.28 -28.66
C GLU A 246 -4.66 16.84 -28.83
N VAL A 247 -3.94 16.62 -27.73
CA VAL A 247 -2.54 16.14 -27.78
C VAL A 247 -2.48 14.77 -28.43
N LEU A 248 -3.39 13.85 -28.07
CA LEU A 248 -3.45 12.53 -28.71
C LEU A 248 -3.81 12.64 -30.21
N ALA A 249 -4.69 13.57 -30.57
CA ALA A 249 -5.12 13.79 -31.95
C ALA A 249 -3.98 14.22 -32.87
N MET A 250 -2.92 14.86 -32.35
CA MET A 250 -1.72 15.19 -33.12
C MET A 250 -1.02 13.94 -33.66
N SER A 251 -1.13 12.80 -32.97
CA SER A 251 -0.47 11.55 -33.35
C SER A 251 -1.37 10.61 -34.16
N ILE A 252 -2.67 10.54 -33.85
CA ILE A 252 -3.58 9.53 -34.44
C ILE A 252 -4.82 10.10 -35.13
N GLY A 253 -4.95 11.43 -35.18
CA GLY A 253 -6.12 12.13 -35.72
C GLY A 253 -7.28 12.22 -34.73
N THR A 254 -8.07 13.29 -34.83
CA THR A 254 -9.11 13.67 -33.86
C THR A 254 -10.15 12.57 -33.64
N ALA A 255 -10.66 11.95 -34.71
CA ALA A 255 -11.72 10.94 -34.60
C ALA A 255 -11.26 9.69 -33.83
N LYS A 256 -10.00 9.23 -34.04
CA LYS A 256 -9.44 8.11 -33.30
C LYS A 256 -9.12 8.50 -31.85
N ALA A 257 -8.56 9.69 -31.65
CA ALA A 257 -8.23 10.20 -30.32
C ALA A 257 -9.47 10.32 -29.43
N ASP A 258 -10.55 10.91 -29.95
CA ASP A 258 -11.81 11.04 -29.22
C ASP A 258 -12.37 9.66 -28.85
N ALA A 259 -12.32 8.68 -29.75
CA ALA A 259 -12.80 7.32 -29.48
C ALA A 259 -11.97 6.59 -28.42
N VAL A 260 -10.64 6.63 -28.55
CA VAL A 260 -9.73 6.03 -27.58
C VAL A 260 -9.93 6.67 -26.21
N ILE A 261 -9.97 8.00 -26.12
CA ILE A 261 -10.19 8.69 -24.84
C ILE A 261 -11.58 8.38 -24.25
N ALA A 262 -12.62 8.31 -25.09
CA ALA A 262 -13.97 7.95 -24.65
C ALA A 262 -13.99 6.59 -23.92
N TYR A 263 -13.22 5.63 -24.42
CA TYR A 263 -13.05 4.32 -23.82
C TYR A 263 -12.18 4.36 -22.57
N LEU A 264 -10.95 4.87 -22.67
CA LEU A 264 -9.96 4.82 -21.58
C LEU A 264 -10.38 5.62 -20.34
N ARG A 265 -11.13 6.71 -20.49
CA ARG A 265 -11.65 7.46 -19.33
C ARG A 265 -12.80 6.75 -18.61
N ARG A 266 -13.52 5.86 -19.29
CA ARG A 266 -14.54 4.99 -18.69
C ARG A 266 -13.96 3.72 -18.08
N HIS A 267 -12.85 3.26 -18.66
CA HIS A 267 -12.14 2.05 -18.27
C HIS A 267 -10.66 2.35 -17.99
N PRO A 268 -10.35 3.21 -17.00
CA PRO A 268 -8.96 3.55 -16.69
C PRO A 268 -8.16 2.33 -16.20
N ASP A 269 -8.85 1.29 -15.72
CA ASP A 269 -8.30 0.00 -15.34
C ASP A 269 -7.58 -0.73 -16.49
N VAL A 270 -7.87 -0.41 -17.76
CA VAL A 270 -7.23 -1.07 -18.91
C VAL A 270 -5.90 -0.43 -19.33
N VAL A 271 -5.62 0.79 -18.81
CA VAL A 271 -4.34 1.50 -18.99
C VAL A 271 -3.44 1.34 -17.78
N ILE A 272 -4.02 0.99 -16.64
CA ILE A 272 -3.28 0.20 -15.68
C ILE A 272 -3.05 -1.14 -16.39
N GLN A 273 -1.97 -1.25 -17.17
CA GLN A 273 -1.51 -2.57 -17.55
C GLN A 273 -1.49 -3.39 -16.27
N GLN A 274 -2.23 -4.50 -16.33
CA GLN A 274 -2.42 -5.50 -15.29
C GLN A 274 -1.28 -5.37 -14.28
N ALA A 275 -1.64 -4.86 -13.09
CA ALA A 275 -0.74 -4.43 -12.01
C ALA A 275 0.62 -5.12 -12.12
N PRO A 276 1.78 -4.43 -12.02
CA PRO A 276 3.12 -5.02 -12.22
C PRO A 276 3.10 -6.48 -11.76
N GLY A 277 2.89 -7.41 -12.70
CA GLY A 277 2.24 -8.70 -12.35
C GLY A 277 1.83 -9.62 -13.50
N SER A 278 1.65 -9.14 -14.75
CA SER A 278 1.38 -10.06 -15.86
C SER A 278 2.67 -10.44 -16.59
N LEU A 279 2.90 -11.75 -16.76
CA LEU A 279 4.10 -12.30 -17.42
C LEU A 279 4.09 -12.10 -18.94
N THR A 280 3.19 -11.26 -19.48
CA THR A 280 3.06 -10.97 -20.92
C THR A 280 4.29 -10.28 -21.49
N VAL A 281 4.88 -9.31 -20.77
CA VAL A 281 6.12 -8.64 -21.20
C VAL A 281 7.27 -9.66 -21.30
N ALA A 282 7.38 -10.57 -20.34
CA ALA A 282 8.36 -11.65 -20.39
C ALA A 282 8.13 -12.56 -21.62
N ARG A 283 6.88 -12.99 -21.86
CA ARG A 283 6.51 -13.83 -23.03
C ARG A 283 6.84 -13.16 -24.36
N ASP A 284 6.47 -11.88 -24.54
CA ASP A 284 6.73 -11.14 -25.77
C ASP A 284 8.23 -10.97 -26.05
N LYS A 285 9.02 -10.69 -25.01
CA LYS A 285 10.47 -10.52 -25.11
C LYS A 285 11.18 -11.85 -25.40
N LEU A 286 10.72 -12.97 -24.82
CA LEU A 286 11.22 -14.31 -25.16
C LEU A 286 10.93 -14.68 -26.62
N ALA A 287 9.72 -14.37 -27.11
CA ALA A 287 9.36 -14.61 -28.51
C ALA A 287 10.22 -13.76 -29.48
N GLN A 288 10.45 -12.49 -29.16
CA GLN A 288 11.34 -11.61 -29.93
C GLN A 288 12.79 -12.08 -29.89
N SER A 289 13.27 -12.57 -28.72
CA SER A 289 14.60 -13.16 -28.57
C SER A 289 14.80 -14.37 -29.49
N LEU A 290 13.83 -15.29 -29.56
CA LEU A 290 13.87 -16.43 -30.47
C LEU A 290 13.83 -16.02 -31.94
N ALA A 291 13.03 -15.00 -32.30
CA ALA A 291 12.96 -14.48 -33.65
C ALA A 291 14.29 -13.86 -34.10
N ALA A 292 14.92 -13.04 -33.25
CA ALA A 292 16.25 -12.49 -33.49
C ALA A 292 17.31 -13.60 -33.64
N TYR A 293 17.24 -14.63 -32.79
CA TYR A 293 18.14 -15.78 -32.85
C TYR A 293 18.01 -16.56 -34.16
N ARG A 294 16.78 -16.82 -34.63
CA ARG A 294 16.51 -17.46 -35.93
C ARG A 294 16.94 -16.58 -37.11
N GLY A 295 16.86 -15.26 -36.96
CA GLY A 295 17.36 -14.28 -37.93
C GLY A 295 18.89 -14.16 -37.97
N GLY A 296 19.62 -14.86 -37.10
CA GLY A 296 21.08 -14.82 -37.02
C GLY A 296 21.65 -13.70 -36.15
N ASP A 297 20.81 -12.84 -35.58
CA ASP A 297 21.22 -11.75 -34.68
C ASP A 297 21.32 -12.25 -33.23
N ARG A 298 22.49 -12.82 -32.91
CA ARG A 298 22.76 -13.38 -31.57
C ARG A 298 22.86 -12.32 -30.48
N HIS A 299 23.27 -11.10 -30.81
CA HIS A 299 23.42 -10.03 -29.82
C HIS A 299 22.05 -9.53 -29.38
N ALA A 300 21.19 -9.19 -30.34
CA ALA A 300 19.82 -8.77 -30.05
C ALA A 300 19.04 -9.88 -29.31
N ALA A 301 19.25 -11.16 -29.67
CA ALA A 301 18.62 -12.28 -28.97
C ALA A 301 19.00 -12.34 -27.48
N GLN A 302 20.27 -12.10 -27.13
CA GLN A 302 20.74 -12.11 -25.75
C GLN A 302 20.24 -10.91 -24.94
N GLU A 303 20.20 -9.71 -25.54
CA GLU A 303 19.64 -8.52 -24.89
C GLU A 303 18.14 -8.66 -24.64
N LEU A 304 17.38 -9.16 -25.62
CA LEU A 304 15.95 -9.41 -25.46
C LEU A 304 15.66 -10.48 -24.40
N ALA A 305 16.51 -11.50 -24.30
CA ALA A 305 16.40 -12.53 -23.25
C ALA A 305 16.67 -11.97 -21.84
N LEU A 306 17.60 -11.00 -21.71
CA LEU A 306 17.86 -10.32 -20.45
C LEU A 306 16.73 -9.33 -20.10
N SER A 307 16.23 -8.58 -21.08
CA SER A 307 15.08 -7.67 -20.95
C SER A 307 13.80 -8.44 -20.56
N ALA A 308 13.60 -9.66 -21.06
CA ALA A 308 12.49 -10.52 -20.62
C ALA A 308 12.52 -10.79 -19.10
N TYR A 309 13.72 -10.91 -18.51
CA TYR A 309 13.90 -11.11 -17.08
C TYR A 309 13.72 -9.78 -16.31
N LEU A 310 14.51 -8.76 -16.62
CA LEU A 310 14.54 -7.50 -15.87
C LEU A 310 13.24 -6.70 -15.99
N ASP A 311 12.69 -6.61 -17.21
CA ASP A 311 11.51 -5.78 -17.48
C ASP A 311 10.21 -6.58 -17.32
N GLY A 312 10.28 -7.91 -17.47
CA GLY A 312 9.11 -8.80 -17.48
C GLY A 312 8.89 -9.56 -16.18
N PHE A 313 9.91 -10.24 -15.65
CA PHE A 313 9.78 -11.17 -14.51
C PHE A 313 10.22 -10.59 -13.17
N GLU A 314 11.35 -9.86 -13.11
CA GLU A 314 11.95 -9.28 -11.90
C GLU A 314 10.95 -8.46 -11.06
N PRO A 315 10.06 -7.62 -11.63
CA PRO A 315 9.10 -6.86 -10.85
C PRO A 315 8.07 -7.73 -10.09
N LEU A 316 7.93 -9.00 -10.48
CA LEU A 316 6.97 -9.94 -9.92
C LEU A 316 7.57 -10.82 -8.83
N GLU A 317 8.90 -10.91 -8.78
CA GLU A 317 9.63 -11.78 -7.86
C GLU A 317 9.21 -11.57 -6.40
N PRO A 318 9.03 -10.35 -5.87
CA PRO A 318 8.63 -10.18 -4.47
C PRO A 318 7.25 -10.77 -4.18
N MET A 319 6.30 -10.63 -5.12
CA MET A 319 4.93 -11.13 -4.97
C MET A 319 4.84 -12.63 -5.18
N LEU A 320 5.53 -13.16 -6.20
CA LEU A 320 5.55 -14.59 -6.47
C LEU A 320 6.32 -15.32 -5.37
N THR A 321 7.43 -14.77 -4.87
CA THR A 321 8.16 -15.33 -3.71
C THR A 321 7.29 -15.39 -2.46
N ALA A 322 6.43 -14.39 -2.24
CA ALA A 322 5.51 -14.38 -1.11
C ALA A 322 4.39 -15.42 -1.22
N ARG A 323 4.01 -15.83 -2.45
CA ARG A 323 2.92 -16.77 -2.71
C ARG A 323 3.38 -18.21 -2.99
N ASP A 324 4.42 -18.36 -3.80
CA ASP A 324 5.03 -19.63 -4.20
C ASP A 324 6.53 -19.45 -4.53
N ALA A 325 7.36 -19.55 -3.49
CA ALA A 325 8.81 -19.43 -3.62
C ALA A 325 9.45 -20.60 -4.41
N THR A 326 8.81 -21.77 -4.48
CA THR A 326 9.30 -22.91 -5.25
C THR A 326 9.11 -22.65 -6.75
N LEU A 327 7.94 -22.15 -7.13
CA LEU A 327 7.65 -21.73 -8.50
C LEU A 327 8.57 -20.59 -8.97
N MET A 328 8.86 -19.61 -8.10
CA MET A 328 9.84 -18.56 -8.40
C MET A 328 11.22 -19.15 -8.75
N GLY A 329 11.74 -20.08 -7.93
CA GLY A 329 13.04 -20.71 -8.18
C GLY A 329 13.08 -21.55 -9.46
N HIS A 330 11.95 -22.19 -9.83
CA HIS A 330 11.83 -22.91 -11.11
C HIS A 330 11.88 -21.96 -12.31
N ILE A 331 11.20 -20.82 -12.23
CA ILE A 331 11.19 -19.81 -13.29
C ILE A 331 12.58 -19.18 -13.46
N GLU A 332 13.23 -18.77 -12.36
CA GLU A 332 14.58 -18.20 -12.38
C GLU A 332 15.58 -19.16 -13.05
N SER A 333 15.51 -20.45 -12.67
CA SER A 333 16.34 -21.50 -13.26
C SER A 333 16.08 -21.67 -14.76
N ALA A 334 14.80 -21.75 -15.17
CA ALA A 334 14.43 -21.92 -16.57
C ALA A 334 14.84 -20.71 -17.44
N MET A 335 14.72 -19.49 -16.92
CA MET A 335 15.16 -18.27 -17.62
C MET A 335 16.69 -18.19 -17.74
N GLY A 336 17.42 -18.63 -16.70
CA GLY A 336 18.87 -18.76 -16.74
C GLY A 336 19.34 -19.78 -17.79
N GLU A 337 18.68 -20.94 -17.85
CA GLU A 337 18.98 -21.98 -18.84
C GLU A 337 18.65 -21.56 -20.29
N PHE A 338 17.58 -20.79 -20.48
CA PHE A 338 17.25 -20.19 -21.78
C PHE A 338 18.37 -19.26 -22.26
N ARG A 339 18.84 -18.35 -21.40
CA ARG A 339 19.97 -17.44 -21.70
C ARG A 339 21.27 -18.19 -21.98
N ALA A 340 21.57 -19.23 -21.20
CA ALA A 340 22.75 -20.07 -21.41
C ALA A 340 22.69 -20.78 -22.78
N SER A 341 21.50 -21.23 -23.21
CA SER A 341 21.32 -21.91 -24.48
C SER A 341 21.56 -21.00 -25.69
N LEU A 342 21.17 -19.72 -25.59
CA LEU A 342 21.48 -18.70 -26.58
C LEU A 342 23.00 -18.47 -26.70
N GLN A 343 23.71 -18.37 -25.58
CA GLN A 343 25.16 -18.20 -25.55
C GLN A 343 25.92 -19.41 -26.11
N GLN A 344 25.43 -20.63 -25.84
CA GLN A 344 26.03 -21.88 -26.31
C GLN A 344 25.79 -22.16 -27.80
N GLY A 345 24.98 -21.36 -28.50
CA GLY A 345 24.73 -21.59 -29.92
C GLY A 345 23.83 -22.81 -30.20
N ARG A 346 22.93 -23.16 -29.27
CA ARG A 346 22.04 -24.33 -29.38
C ARG A 346 21.06 -24.23 -30.56
N PRO A 347 20.59 -25.35 -31.13
CA PRO A 347 19.59 -25.33 -32.20
C PRO A 347 18.34 -24.53 -31.80
N ALA A 348 17.79 -23.76 -32.75
CA ALA A 348 16.64 -22.88 -32.47
C ALA A 348 15.40 -23.64 -31.97
N ASP A 349 15.25 -24.92 -32.31
CA ASP A 349 14.14 -25.76 -31.86
C ASP A 349 14.28 -26.18 -30.38
N GLU A 350 15.51 -26.38 -29.90
CA GLU A 350 15.77 -26.59 -28.47
C GLU A 350 15.44 -25.31 -27.66
N ILE A 351 15.76 -24.14 -28.23
CA ILE A 351 15.47 -22.85 -27.61
C ILE A 351 13.96 -22.57 -27.58
N ALA A 352 13.24 -22.92 -28.66
CA ALA A 352 11.78 -22.84 -28.70
C ALA A 352 11.11 -23.75 -27.66
N THR A 353 11.65 -24.97 -27.45
CA THR A 353 11.16 -25.90 -26.42
C THR A 353 11.33 -25.31 -25.01
N ARG A 354 12.42 -24.59 -24.75
CA ARG A 354 12.64 -23.91 -23.46
C ARG A 354 11.67 -22.76 -23.23
N ILE A 355 11.27 -22.04 -24.28
CA ILE A 355 10.20 -21.03 -24.18
C ILE A 355 8.87 -21.68 -23.82
N GLN A 356 8.53 -22.83 -24.40
CA GLN A 356 7.29 -23.54 -24.04
C GLN A 356 7.27 -23.97 -22.56
N VAL A 357 8.42 -24.40 -22.01
CA VAL A 357 8.53 -24.70 -20.57
C VAL A 357 8.34 -23.43 -19.74
N LEU A 358 8.93 -22.31 -20.16
CA LEU A 358 8.75 -21.01 -19.50
C LEU A 358 7.30 -20.52 -19.57
N ASP A 359 6.61 -20.70 -20.69
CA ASP A 359 5.20 -20.34 -20.84
C ASP A 359 4.32 -21.11 -19.86
N GLY A 360 4.55 -22.41 -19.69
CA GLY A 360 3.83 -23.22 -18.68
C GLY A 360 4.10 -22.76 -17.25
N LEU A 361 5.36 -22.47 -16.91
CA LEU A 361 5.71 -21.93 -15.59
C LEU A 361 5.13 -20.52 -15.36
N PHE A 362 5.02 -19.72 -16.43
CA PHE A 362 4.38 -18.42 -16.37
C PHE A 362 2.85 -18.54 -16.19
N ASP A 363 2.21 -19.53 -16.80
CA ASP A 363 0.78 -19.79 -16.56
C ASP A 363 0.51 -20.16 -15.10
N ASP A 364 1.39 -20.99 -14.50
CA ASP A 364 1.33 -21.33 -13.08
C ASP A 364 1.55 -20.08 -12.19
N ALA A 365 2.45 -19.18 -12.59
CA ALA A 365 2.72 -17.96 -11.84
C ALA A 365 1.58 -16.93 -11.96
N ASP A 366 0.99 -16.77 -13.15
CA ASP A 366 -0.22 -15.95 -13.34
C ASP A 366 -1.39 -16.50 -12.49
N ALA A 367 -1.52 -17.84 -12.40
CA ALA A 367 -2.50 -18.48 -11.53
C ALA A 367 -2.23 -18.24 -10.04
N ALA A 368 -0.96 -18.35 -9.61
CA ALA A 368 -0.57 -18.08 -8.22
C ALA A 368 -0.77 -16.60 -7.83
N LEU A 369 -0.55 -15.67 -8.75
CA LEU A 369 -0.63 -14.23 -8.54
C LEU A 369 -2.06 -13.66 -8.69
N SER A 370 -2.99 -14.42 -9.26
CA SER A 370 -4.39 -13.98 -9.45
C SER A 370 -5.08 -13.58 -8.13
N PRO A 371 -5.88 -12.49 -8.11
CA PRO A 371 -6.67 -12.07 -6.95
C PRO A 371 -7.66 -13.13 -6.46
N ASP A 372 -8.19 -13.96 -7.37
CA ASP A 372 -9.14 -15.04 -7.08
C ASP A 372 -8.46 -16.30 -6.51
N ALA A 373 -7.12 -16.35 -6.52
CA ALA A 373 -6.34 -17.49 -6.03
C ALA A 373 -6.08 -17.46 -4.51
N ALA A 374 -6.51 -16.42 -3.79
CA ALA A 374 -6.73 -16.56 -2.35
C ALA A 374 -7.98 -17.44 -2.17
N SER A 375 -7.80 -18.76 -2.30
CA SER A 375 -8.88 -19.73 -2.17
C SER A 375 -9.73 -19.40 -0.94
N THR A 376 -11.06 -19.49 -1.08
CA THR A 376 -11.99 -19.40 0.06
C THR A 376 -11.50 -20.22 1.26
N ALA A 377 -10.86 -21.37 0.98
CA ALA A 377 -10.21 -22.22 1.96
C ALA A 377 -8.98 -21.58 2.64
N SER A 378 -8.10 -20.87 1.94
CA SER A 378 -6.91 -20.22 2.52
C SER A 378 -7.27 -18.98 3.33
N THR A 379 -8.25 -18.18 2.91
CA THR A 379 -8.78 -17.08 3.75
C THR A 379 -9.47 -17.64 5.00
N PHE A 380 -10.28 -18.69 4.85
CA PHE A 380 -10.92 -19.37 5.97
C PHE A 380 -9.88 -19.93 6.95
N LEU A 381 -8.91 -20.69 6.46
CA LEU A 381 -7.85 -21.29 7.26
C LEU A 381 -6.94 -20.23 7.87
N GLY A 382 -6.65 -19.14 7.16
CA GLY A 382 -5.90 -18.01 7.69
C GLY A 382 -6.61 -17.37 8.87
N ALA A 383 -7.87 -16.95 8.68
CA ALA A 383 -8.67 -16.37 9.76
C ALA A 383 -8.83 -17.34 10.94
N PHE A 384 -9.15 -18.61 10.65
CA PHE A 384 -9.29 -19.66 11.66
C PHE A 384 -8.00 -19.86 12.47
N THR A 385 -6.85 -20.04 11.81
CA THR A 385 -5.58 -20.34 12.49
C THR A 385 -5.03 -19.15 13.26
N ILE A 386 -5.19 -17.93 12.76
CA ILE A 386 -4.80 -16.70 13.47
C ILE A 386 -5.60 -16.59 14.77
N LEU A 387 -6.93 -16.59 14.70
CA LEU A 387 -7.74 -16.42 15.91
C LEU A 387 -7.61 -17.59 16.88
N LEU A 388 -7.45 -18.82 16.37
CA LEU A 388 -7.21 -19.99 17.20
C LEU A 388 -5.88 -19.88 17.95
N ARG A 389 -4.81 -19.38 17.32
CA ARG A 389 -3.49 -19.20 17.95
C ARG A 389 -3.56 -18.16 19.05
N GLU A 390 -3.90 -16.92 18.70
CA GLU A 390 -3.85 -15.81 19.66
C GLU A 390 -4.92 -15.99 20.75
N GLY A 391 -6.09 -16.50 20.37
CA GLY A 391 -7.15 -16.83 21.31
C GLY A 391 -6.78 -17.95 22.28
N LEU A 392 -5.96 -18.94 21.86
CA LEU A 392 -5.49 -20.00 22.74
C LEU A 392 -4.47 -19.45 23.75
N GLU A 393 -3.55 -18.59 23.33
CA GLU A 393 -2.58 -17.95 24.23
C GLU A 393 -3.26 -17.12 25.32
N ALA A 394 -4.22 -16.28 24.93
CA ALA A 394 -5.06 -15.52 25.86
C ALA A 394 -5.88 -16.45 26.78
N LEU A 395 -6.53 -17.47 26.22
CA LEU A 395 -7.37 -18.41 26.94
C LEU A 395 -6.58 -19.19 28.00
N LEU A 396 -5.39 -19.67 27.66
CA LEU A 396 -4.54 -20.45 28.53
C LEU A 396 -4.18 -19.68 29.81
N ILE A 397 -3.84 -18.40 29.68
CA ILE A 397 -3.48 -17.55 30.82
C ILE A 397 -4.71 -17.26 31.68
N VAL A 398 -5.84 -16.90 31.06
CA VAL A 398 -7.09 -16.64 31.79
C VAL A 398 -7.57 -17.88 32.54
N VAL A 399 -7.55 -19.04 31.88
CA VAL A 399 -7.93 -20.33 32.51
C VAL A 399 -6.96 -20.70 33.63
N ALA A 400 -5.65 -20.49 33.46
CA ALA A 400 -4.68 -20.73 34.52
C ALA A 400 -4.92 -19.84 35.75
N MET A 401 -5.25 -18.56 35.54
CA MET A 401 -5.61 -17.62 36.62
C MET A 401 -6.90 -18.05 37.33
N ILE A 402 -7.93 -18.46 36.57
CA ILE A 402 -9.20 -18.94 37.13
C ILE A 402 -8.99 -20.24 37.92
N ALA A 403 -8.27 -21.21 37.34
CA ALA A 403 -7.96 -22.49 37.98
C ALA A 403 -7.15 -22.29 39.27
N PHE A 404 -6.18 -21.36 39.24
CA PHE A 404 -5.41 -20.97 40.40
C PHE A 404 -6.28 -20.39 41.52
N LEU A 405 -7.15 -19.43 41.21
CA LEU A 405 -8.03 -18.80 42.19
C LEU A 405 -9.06 -19.77 42.78
N ARG A 406 -9.59 -20.68 41.95
CA ARG A 406 -10.46 -21.77 42.42
C ARG A 406 -9.72 -22.74 43.34
N LYS A 407 -8.48 -23.12 43.01
CA LYS A 407 -7.64 -23.99 43.84
C LYS A 407 -7.18 -23.32 45.12
N ALA A 408 -7.03 -22.00 45.11
CA ALA A 408 -6.70 -21.20 46.28
C ALA A 408 -7.90 -20.89 47.19
N GLU A 409 -9.11 -21.37 46.84
CA GLU A 409 -10.36 -21.10 47.57
C GLU A 409 -10.69 -19.59 47.70
N ARG A 410 -10.30 -18.78 46.70
CA ARG A 410 -10.56 -17.33 46.66
C ARG A 410 -11.46 -16.93 45.47
N PRO A 411 -12.69 -17.47 45.34
CA PRO A 411 -13.56 -17.18 44.21
C PRO A 411 -14.01 -15.72 44.15
N GLU A 412 -13.95 -14.98 45.25
CA GLU A 412 -14.37 -13.57 45.33
C GLU A 412 -13.48 -12.62 44.52
N VAL A 413 -12.29 -13.06 44.08
CA VAL A 413 -11.38 -12.29 43.24
C VAL A 413 -11.58 -12.58 41.74
N LEU A 414 -12.32 -13.64 41.38
CA LEU A 414 -12.61 -14.00 39.99
C LEU A 414 -13.26 -12.88 39.17
N PRO A 415 -14.19 -12.05 39.70
CA PRO A 415 -14.78 -10.95 38.94
C PRO A 415 -13.74 -9.96 38.38
N TYR A 416 -12.60 -9.77 39.06
CA TYR A 416 -11.52 -8.90 38.57
C TYR A 416 -10.80 -9.49 37.36
N VAL A 417 -10.58 -10.81 37.34
CA VAL A 417 -10.03 -11.50 36.17
C VAL A 417 -11.01 -11.42 35.01
N HIS A 418 -12.30 -11.63 35.26
CA HIS A 418 -13.35 -11.48 34.25
C HIS A 418 -13.44 -10.05 33.70
N GLY A 419 -13.41 -9.05 34.58
CA GLY A 419 -13.37 -7.64 34.18
C GLY A 419 -12.15 -7.32 33.32
N GLY A 420 -10.99 -7.92 33.63
CA GLY A 420 -9.76 -7.70 32.88
C GLY A 420 -9.86 -8.15 31.43
N TRP A 421 -10.21 -9.42 31.18
CA TRP A 421 -10.27 -9.93 29.81
C TRP A 421 -11.47 -9.37 29.01
N ILE A 422 -12.63 -9.13 29.66
CA ILE A 422 -13.77 -8.48 29.00
C ILE A 422 -13.42 -7.04 28.62
N GLY A 423 -12.77 -6.31 29.54
CA GLY A 423 -12.30 -4.96 29.29
C GLY A 423 -11.30 -4.90 28.13
N ALA A 424 -10.41 -5.88 28.04
CA ALA A 424 -9.45 -5.98 26.95
C ALA A 424 -10.12 -6.18 25.58
N LEU A 425 -11.12 -7.05 25.49
CA LEU A 425 -11.89 -7.25 24.24
C LEU A 425 -12.64 -5.98 23.82
N ALA A 426 -13.28 -5.30 24.77
CA ALA A 426 -13.97 -4.03 24.51
C ALA A 426 -13.01 -2.93 24.05
N ALA A 427 -11.86 -2.80 24.72
CA ALA A 427 -10.81 -1.88 24.33
C ALA A 427 -10.25 -2.21 22.94
N GLY A 428 -10.06 -3.50 22.62
CA GLY A 428 -9.65 -3.94 21.29
C GLY A 428 -10.64 -3.56 20.20
N GLY A 429 -11.95 -3.76 20.43
CA GLY A 429 -13.00 -3.32 19.51
C GLY A 429 -13.00 -1.80 19.28
N LEU A 430 -12.77 -1.01 20.35
CA LEU A 430 -12.62 0.43 20.26
C LEU A 430 -11.37 0.83 19.45
N THR A 431 -10.23 0.21 19.73
CA THR A 431 -8.97 0.43 18.99
C THR A 431 -9.13 0.11 17.52
N TRP A 432 -9.81 -0.98 17.16
CA TRP A 432 -10.12 -1.32 15.78
C TRP A 432 -11.02 -0.28 15.11
N GLY A 433 -12.07 0.18 15.79
CA GLY A 433 -12.93 1.26 15.29
C GLY A 433 -12.17 2.56 15.05
N ILE A 434 -11.36 3.01 16.02
CA ILE A 434 -10.56 4.23 15.89
C ILE A 434 -9.53 4.09 14.76
N ALA A 435 -8.83 2.95 14.68
CA ALA A 435 -7.85 2.70 13.62
C ALA A 435 -8.50 2.68 12.23
N THR A 436 -9.71 2.12 12.11
CA THR A 436 -10.43 2.01 10.84
C THR A 436 -11.02 3.33 10.36
N TYR A 437 -11.51 4.17 11.28
CA TYR A 437 -12.28 5.38 10.92
C TYR A 437 -11.54 6.71 11.13
N ALA A 438 -10.50 6.76 11.97
CA ALA A 438 -9.83 8.02 12.34
C ALA A 438 -8.39 8.16 11.80
N ILE A 439 -7.74 7.07 11.38
CA ILE A 439 -6.32 7.09 10.97
C ILE A 439 -6.19 6.47 9.57
N GLY A 440 -6.05 7.31 8.55
CA GLY A 440 -5.59 6.86 7.23
C GLY A 440 -4.12 6.45 7.33
N ILE A 441 -3.86 5.16 7.53
CA ILE A 441 -2.50 4.62 7.74
C ILE A 441 -1.70 4.79 6.44
N SER A 442 -0.72 5.70 6.45
CA SER A 442 0.28 5.81 5.38
C SER A 442 1.21 4.58 5.42
N GLY A 443 1.70 4.11 4.27
CA GLY A 443 2.55 2.91 4.21
C GLY A 443 3.76 2.96 5.14
N ALA A 444 4.38 4.14 5.31
CA ALA A 444 5.49 4.33 6.26
C ALA A 444 5.06 4.15 7.73
N SER A 445 3.86 4.57 8.12
CA SER A 445 3.36 4.35 9.49
C SER A 445 3.09 2.88 9.79
N ARG A 446 2.76 2.07 8.77
CA ARG A 446 2.56 0.62 8.91
C ARG A 446 3.89 -0.10 9.22
N GLU A 447 4.92 0.14 8.41
CA GLU A 447 6.25 -0.48 8.60
C GLU A 447 6.90 -0.07 9.93
N LEU A 448 6.69 1.18 10.36
CA LEU A 448 7.15 1.68 11.66
C LEU A 448 6.41 0.99 12.82
N THR A 449 5.09 0.86 12.71
CA THR A 449 4.29 0.22 13.78
C THR A 449 4.60 -1.27 13.88
N GLU A 450 4.85 -1.93 12.75
CA GLU A 450 5.27 -3.33 12.68
C GLU A 450 6.69 -3.53 13.27
N GLY A 451 7.65 -2.68 12.90
CA GLY A 451 9.03 -2.73 13.40
C GLY A 451 9.15 -2.48 14.90
N PHE A 452 8.55 -1.39 15.40
CA PHE A 452 8.57 -1.10 16.83
C PHE A 452 7.71 -2.07 17.64
N GLY A 453 6.55 -2.46 17.11
CA GLY A 453 5.62 -3.38 17.76
C GLY A 453 6.23 -4.77 17.97
N SER A 454 6.89 -5.32 16.95
CA SER A 454 7.52 -6.64 17.02
C SER A 454 8.78 -6.67 17.91
N LEU A 455 9.59 -5.60 17.93
CA LEU A 455 10.72 -5.50 18.87
C LEU A 455 10.25 -5.37 20.32
N PHE A 456 9.20 -4.57 20.55
CA PHE A 456 8.58 -4.45 21.87
C PHE A 456 7.99 -5.79 22.32
N ALA A 457 7.27 -6.48 21.43
CA ALA A 457 6.73 -7.82 21.67
C ALA A 457 7.84 -8.82 22.00
N ALA A 458 8.98 -8.82 21.28
CA ALA A 458 10.12 -9.67 21.58
C ALA A 458 10.64 -9.45 23.01
N VAL A 459 10.80 -8.20 23.46
CA VAL A 459 11.23 -7.90 24.84
C VAL A 459 10.22 -8.37 25.89
N VAL A 460 8.92 -8.22 25.62
CA VAL A 460 7.86 -8.68 26.53
C VAL A 460 7.83 -10.20 26.60
N LEU A 461 7.86 -10.88 25.44
CA LEU A 461 7.90 -12.35 25.34
C LEU A 461 9.13 -12.94 26.01
N LEU A 462 10.29 -12.30 25.87
CA LEU A 462 11.51 -12.68 26.58
C LEU A 462 11.29 -12.66 28.10
N SER A 463 10.72 -11.57 28.59
CA SER A 463 10.45 -11.37 30.02
C SER A 463 9.46 -12.42 30.56
N VAL A 464 8.36 -12.65 29.83
CA VAL A 464 7.33 -13.64 30.19
C VAL A 464 7.87 -15.07 30.05
N GLY A 465 8.61 -15.38 29.00
CA GLY A 465 9.20 -16.69 28.75
C GLY A 465 10.20 -17.08 29.83
N ILE A 466 11.08 -16.16 30.24
CA ILE A 466 11.99 -16.37 31.38
C ILE A 466 11.19 -16.58 32.67
N TRP A 467 10.14 -15.80 32.90
CA TRP A 467 9.29 -15.97 34.09
C TRP A 467 8.59 -17.34 34.12
N MET A 468 8.00 -17.77 32.99
CA MET A 468 7.33 -19.06 32.84
C MET A 468 8.31 -20.23 32.99
N HIS A 469 9.51 -20.13 32.45
CA HIS A 469 10.55 -21.17 32.59
C HIS A 469 10.94 -21.38 34.07
N GLY A 470 11.04 -20.30 34.83
CA GLY A 470 11.32 -20.37 36.27
C GLY A 470 10.16 -20.98 37.09
N LYS A 471 8.93 -20.97 36.58
CA LYS A 471 7.74 -21.54 37.24
C LYS A 471 7.41 -22.97 36.82
N ALA A 472 7.99 -23.47 35.74
CA ALA A 472 7.79 -24.83 35.24
C ALA A 472 8.38 -25.93 36.16
N GLN A 473 9.26 -25.59 37.11
CA GLN A 473 9.80 -26.52 38.11
C GLN A 473 8.88 -26.57 39.35
N ALA A 474 7.87 -27.43 39.27
CA ALA A 474 6.66 -27.37 40.09
C ALA A 474 6.74 -27.88 41.55
N ASP A 475 7.89 -28.32 42.06
CA ASP A 475 7.95 -28.90 43.42
C ASP A 475 8.13 -27.87 44.57
N GLN A 476 8.34 -26.58 44.23
CA GLN A 476 8.54 -25.50 45.22
C GLN A 476 7.38 -24.49 45.27
N TRP A 477 6.58 -24.37 44.20
CA TRP A 477 5.46 -23.43 44.12
C TRP A 477 4.38 -23.70 45.19
N GLN A 478 4.11 -24.98 45.50
CA GLN A 478 3.15 -25.35 46.54
C GLN A 478 3.60 -24.96 47.96
N ARG A 479 4.90 -24.97 48.27
CA ARG A 479 5.43 -24.56 49.59
C ARG A 479 5.47 -23.04 49.74
N TYR A 480 5.95 -22.35 48.71
CA TYR A 480 5.99 -20.88 48.67
C TYR A 480 4.60 -20.23 48.80
N ILE A 481 3.58 -20.85 48.19
CA ILE A 481 2.20 -20.38 48.28
C ILE A 481 1.59 -20.63 49.65
N ARG A 482 1.85 -21.77 50.27
CA ARG A 482 1.29 -22.11 51.58
C ARG A 482 1.79 -21.17 52.69
N GLU A 483 3.02 -20.64 52.57
CA GLU A 483 3.61 -19.71 53.55
C GLU A 483 3.32 -18.23 53.29
N LYS A 484 3.16 -17.78 52.03
CA LYS A 484 2.97 -16.35 51.71
C LYS A 484 1.55 -15.92 51.31
N MET A 485 0.62 -16.83 50.97
CA MET A 485 -0.71 -16.43 50.47
C MET A 485 -1.73 -16.03 51.53
N SER A 486 -1.55 -16.32 52.81
CA SER A 486 -2.53 -15.93 53.82
C SER A 486 -2.54 -14.41 54.13
N ARG A 487 -1.47 -13.67 53.76
CA ARG A 487 -1.34 -12.23 54.06
C ARG A 487 -1.31 -11.28 52.86
N ALA A 488 -1.17 -11.78 51.62
CA ALA A 488 -0.86 -10.93 50.44
C ALA A 488 -2.05 -10.63 49.50
N LEU A 489 -3.23 -11.23 49.68
CA LEU A 489 -4.42 -10.93 48.86
C LEU A 489 -5.27 -9.83 49.50
N SER A 490 -4.74 -8.61 49.52
CA SER A 490 -5.51 -7.39 49.78
C SER A 490 -6.24 -6.91 48.52
N ARG A 491 -7.15 -5.93 48.64
CA ARG A 491 -7.89 -5.30 47.52
C ARG A 491 -6.98 -4.81 46.37
N GLN A 492 -5.70 -4.56 46.67
CA GLN A 492 -4.67 -4.14 45.73
C GLN A 492 -4.16 -5.30 44.84
N SER A 493 -4.15 -6.54 45.37
CA SER A 493 -3.80 -7.76 44.62
C SER A 493 -4.91 -8.15 43.61
N ALA A 494 -6.17 -7.84 43.91
CA ALA A 494 -7.29 -8.06 42.98
C ALA A 494 -7.21 -7.16 41.74
N TRP A 495 -6.89 -5.88 41.91
CA TRP A 495 -6.65 -4.95 40.79
C TRP A 495 -5.41 -5.30 39.98
N PHE A 496 -4.37 -5.88 40.60
CA PHE A 496 -3.24 -6.43 39.88
C PHE A 496 -3.65 -7.59 38.96
N LEU A 497 -4.52 -8.50 39.43
CA LEU A 497 -5.03 -9.60 38.60
C LEU A 497 -5.94 -9.09 37.47
N PHE A 498 -6.73 -8.04 37.70
CA PHE A 498 -7.44 -7.33 36.62
C PHE A 498 -6.47 -6.81 35.57
N GLY A 499 -5.46 -6.03 35.97
CA GLY A 499 -4.50 -5.43 35.06
C GLY A 499 -3.68 -6.46 34.30
N LEU A 500 -3.30 -7.55 34.96
CA LEU A 500 -2.60 -8.67 34.34
C LEU A 500 -3.46 -9.36 33.28
N ALA A 501 -4.71 -9.72 33.62
CA ALA A 501 -5.63 -10.32 32.66
C ALA A 501 -5.94 -9.37 31.48
N PHE A 502 -6.10 -8.07 31.77
CA PHE A 502 -6.32 -7.05 30.75
C PHE A 502 -5.13 -6.95 29.79
N ILE A 503 -3.92 -6.73 30.29
CA ILE A 503 -2.73 -6.51 29.44
C ILE A 503 -2.45 -7.72 28.57
N VAL A 504 -2.52 -8.92 29.15
CA VAL A 504 -2.28 -10.17 28.42
C VAL A 504 -3.29 -10.32 27.29
N VAL A 505 -4.59 -10.23 27.59
CA VAL A 505 -5.63 -10.43 26.57
C VAL A 505 -5.64 -9.29 25.55
N TYR A 506 -5.42 -8.05 25.97
CA TYR A 506 -5.43 -6.90 25.07
C TYR A 506 -4.31 -6.98 24.04
N ARG A 507 -3.14 -7.51 24.44
CA ARG A 507 -2.04 -7.77 23.52
C ARG A 507 -2.43 -8.76 22.43
N GLU A 508 -2.99 -9.91 22.79
CA GLU A 508 -3.40 -10.94 21.81
C GLU A 508 -4.51 -10.42 20.89
N VAL A 509 -5.42 -9.62 21.44
CA VAL A 509 -6.48 -8.95 20.66
C VAL A 509 -5.90 -7.94 19.67
N PHE A 510 -4.90 -7.15 20.09
CA PHE A 510 -4.22 -6.20 19.23
C PHE A 510 -3.47 -6.89 18.08
N GLU A 511 -2.72 -7.96 18.38
CA GLU A 511 -2.03 -8.76 17.36
C GLU A 511 -3.05 -9.40 16.39
N THR A 512 -4.15 -9.96 16.91
CA THR A 512 -5.25 -10.50 16.08
C THR A 512 -5.82 -9.45 15.13
N ILE A 513 -6.09 -8.23 15.61
CA ILE A 513 -6.62 -7.13 14.80
C ILE A 513 -5.65 -6.78 13.67
N LEU A 514 -4.35 -6.71 13.94
CA LEU A 514 -3.35 -6.38 12.91
C LEU A 514 -3.26 -7.47 11.82
N PHE A 515 -3.23 -8.75 12.22
CA PHE A 515 -3.22 -9.85 11.26
C PHE A 515 -4.53 -9.96 10.46
N TYR A 516 -5.67 -9.69 11.10
CA TYR A 516 -6.96 -9.62 10.41
C TYR A 516 -7.03 -8.44 9.45
N ALA A 517 -6.51 -7.28 9.83
CA ALA A 517 -6.44 -6.12 8.93
C ALA A 517 -5.57 -6.40 7.69
N ALA A 518 -4.52 -7.22 7.81
CA ALA A 518 -3.69 -7.64 6.69
C ALA A 518 -4.37 -8.68 5.78
N LEU A 519 -5.22 -9.56 6.34
CA LEU A 519 -5.94 -10.60 5.61
C LEU A 519 -7.24 -10.08 4.96
N TRP A 520 -7.74 -8.92 5.38
CA TRP A 520 -8.97 -8.33 4.89
C TRP A 520 -8.84 -7.78 3.46
N THR A 521 -9.59 -8.34 2.51
CA THR A 521 -9.63 -7.89 1.12
C THR A 521 -11.06 -7.72 0.62
N GLN A 522 -11.26 -6.92 -0.44
CA GLN A 522 -12.61 -6.63 -0.94
C GLN A 522 -13.24 -7.91 -1.53
N GLY A 523 -14.30 -8.43 -0.89
CA GLY A 523 -15.01 -9.65 -1.31
C GLY A 523 -14.80 -10.88 -0.43
N ASN A 524 -13.86 -10.88 0.52
CA ASN A 524 -13.54 -12.05 1.37
C ASN A 524 -14.15 -12.01 2.79
N GLY A 525 -14.93 -10.98 3.13
CA GLY A 525 -15.43 -10.77 4.50
C GLY A 525 -16.28 -11.93 5.03
N GLY A 526 -17.08 -12.58 4.18
CA GLY A 526 -17.93 -13.71 4.58
C GLY A 526 -17.13 -14.96 4.99
N THR A 527 -16.08 -15.30 4.25
CA THR A 527 -15.23 -16.48 4.53
C THR A 527 -14.33 -16.24 5.74
N MET A 528 -13.87 -15.00 5.91
CA MET A 528 -13.13 -14.56 7.08
C MET A 528 -13.97 -14.62 8.37
N LEU A 529 -15.23 -14.19 8.31
CA LEU A 529 -16.17 -14.34 9.43
C LEU A 529 -16.47 -15.81 9.74
N ALA A 530 -16.58 -16.67 8.72
CA ALA A 530 -16.78 -18.11 8.92
C ALA A 530 -15.56 -18.78 9.60
N GLY A 531 -14.34 -18.42 9.19
CA GLY A 531 -13.11 -18.89 9.82
C GLY A 531 -12.99 -18.42 11.28
N ALA A 532 -13.25 -17.14 11.52
CA ALA A 532 -13.27 -16.56 12.86
C ALA A 532 -14.33 -17.23 13.75
N GLY A 533 -15.57 -17.37 13.27
CA GLY A 533 -16.65 -18.02 14.00
C GLY A 533 -16.33 -19.47 14.38
N SER A 534 -15.71 -20.22 13.46
CA SER A 534 -15.26 -21.60 13.71
C SER A 534 -14.18 -21.68 14.78
N ALA A 535 -13.22 -20.73 14.78
CA ALA A 535 -12.18 -20.66 15.80
C ALA A 535 -12.76 -20.29 17.18
N VAL A 536 -13.70 -19.34 17.26
CA VAL A 536 -14.40 -18.99 18.51
C VAL A 536 -15.13 -20.19 19.11
N LEU A 537 -15.83 -20.96 18.27
CA LEU A 537 -16.52 -22.19 18.72
C LEU A 537 -15.53 -23.20 19.30
N LEU A 538 -14.40 -23.44 18.61
CA LEU A 538 -13.37 -24.36 19.08
C LEU A 538 -12.69 -23.88 20.37
N LEU A 539 -12.35 -22.60 20.47
CA LEU A 539 -11.80 -22.00 21.69
C LEU A 539 -12.78 -22.12 22.86
N GLY A 540 -14.08 -21.94 22.63
CA GLY A 540 -15.11 -22.17 23.64
C GLY A 540 -15.15 -23.62 24.13
N LEU A 541 -15.03 -24.59 23.22
CA LEU A 541 -14.93 -26.02 23.55
C LEU A 541 -13.66 -26.33 24.36
N ILE A 542 -12.51 -25.79 23.94
CA ILE A 542 -11.22 -25.95 24.65
C ILE A 542 -11.31 -25.33 26.04
N ALA A 543 -11.86 -24.12 26.17
CA ALA A 543 -12.05 -23.43 27.44
C ALA A 543 -12.91 -24.25 28.40
N TRP A 544 -14.03 -24.76 27.91
CA TRP A 544 -14.94 -25.63 28.66
C TRP A 544 -14.24 -26.92 29.12
N ALA A 545 -13.52 -27.59 28.21
CA ALA A 545 -12.78 -28.80 28.53
C ALA A 545 -11.70 -28.53 29.58
N MET A 546 -10.88 -27.49 29.40
CA MET A 546 -9.83 -27.14 30.37
C MET A 546 -10.39 -26.79 31.74
N LEU A 547 -11.46 -26.00 31.82
CA LEU A 547 -12.09 -25.65 33.10
C LEU A 547 -12.75 -26.85 33.79
N ARG A 548 -13.20 -27.84 33.02
CA ARG A 548 -13.81 -29.08 33.54
C ARG A 548 -12.78 -30.13 33.97
N TYR A 549 -11.68 -30.26 33.23
CA TYR A 549 -10.60 -31.25 33.46
C TYR A 549 -9.34 -30.66 34.14
N SER A 550 -9.40 -29.41 34.63
CA SER A 550 -8.29 -28.71 35.28
C SER A 550 -7.68 -29.42 36.51
N ARG A 551 -8.32 -30.48 37.03
CA ARG A 551 -7.82 -31.25 38.18
C ARG A 551 -6.59 -32.13 37.83
N ASP A 552 -6.42 -32.53 36.58
CA ASP A 552 -5.41 -33.55 36.17
C ASP A 552 -4.33 -33.05 35.20
N LEU A 553 -4.32 -31.77 34.84
CA LEU A 553 -3.35 -31.21 33.89
C LEU A 553 -1.95 -31.12 34.50
N PRO A 554 -0.89 -31.66 33.87
CA PRO A 554 0.50 -31.52 34.32
C PRO A 554 1.00 -30.10 34.03
N ILE A 555 0.61 -29.16 34.88
CA ILE A 555 0.89 -27.72 34.80
C ILE A 555 2.37 -27.44 34.50
N ALA A 556 3.29 -28.20 35.11
CA ALA A 556 4.74 -28.10 34.90
C ALA A 556 5.15 -28.28 33.43
N LYS A 557 4.65 -29.33 32.77
CA LYS A 557 4.99 -29.65 31.37
C LYS A 557 4.40 -28.60 30.43
N PHE A 558 3.19 -28.16 30.74
CA PHE A 558 2.53 -27.09 30.00
C PHE A 558 3.34 -25.78 30.03
N PHE A 559 3.71 -25.29 31.22
CA PHE A 559 4.55 -24.09 31.34
C PHE A 559 5.93 -24.26 30.68
N ALA A 560 6.51 -25.46 30.70
CA ALA A 560 7.78 -25.74 30.03
C ALA A 560 7.66 -25.64 28.51
N TYR A 561 6.62 -26.23 27.90
CA TYR A 561 6.40 -26.16 26.46
C TYR A 561 6.07 -24.73 26.01
N SER A 562 5.21 -24.03 26.75
CA SER A 562 4.90 -22.63 26.47
C SER A 562 6.14 -21.74 26.60
N ALA A 563 7.01 -21.94 27.60
CA ALA A 563 8.24 -21.15 27.72
C ALA A 563 9.20 -21.34 26.54
N TRP A 564 9.32 -22.56 26.00
CA TRP A 564 10.12 -22.82 24.81
C TRP A 564 9.51 -22.23 23.54
N LEU A 565 8.19 -22.30 23.39
CA LEU A 565 7.48 -21.66 22.28
C LEU A 565 7.72 -20.14 22.28
N MET A 566 7.53 -19.50 23.44
CA MET A 566 7.73 -18.05 23.62
C MET A 566 9.19 -17.65 23.35
N ALA A 567 10.16 -18.48 23.75
CA ALA A 567 11.57 -18.25 23.47
C ALA A 567 11.88 -18.27 21.96
N ILE A 568 11.29 -19.22 21.21
CA ILE A 568 11.44 -19.29 19.76
C ILE A 568 10.80 -18.06 19.09
N LEU A 569 9.57 -17.72 19.46
CA LEU A 569 8.86 -16.55 18.93
C LEU A 569 9.60 -15.23 19.19
N THR A 570 10.19 -15.09 20.38
CA THR A 570 11.03 -13.93 20.73
C THR A 570 12.17 -13.73 19.73
N ILE A 571 12.86 -14.81 19.34
CA ILE A 571 13.96 -14.76 18.37
C ILE A 571 13.44 -14.43 16.97
N VAL A 572 12.31 -15.02 16.56
CA VAL A 572 11.68 -14.76 15.25
C VAL A 572 11.24 -13.30 15.14
N LEU A 573 10.56 -12.76 16.15
CA LEU A 573 10.05 -11.38 16.15
C LEU A 573 11.16 -10.34 16.17
N ALA A 574 12.28 -10.62 16.84
CA ALA A 574 13.43 -9.71 16.82
C ALA A 574 14.01 -9.53 15.40
N GLY A 575 14.10 -10.61 14.63
CA GLY A 575 14.54 -10.55 13.24
C GLY A 575 13.57 -9.81 12.33
N LYS A 576 12.26 -10.11 12.46
CA LYS A 576 11.20 -9.41 11.72
C LYS A 576 11.14 -7.92 12.05
N GLY A 577 11.26 -7.55 13.32
CA GLY A 577 11.21 -6.15 13.73
C GLY A 577 12.36 -5.31 13.23
N VAL A 578 13.58 -5.86 13.21
CA VAL A 578 14.71 -5.17 12.59
C VAL A 578 14.53 -5.05 11.08
N SER A 579 14.03 -6.08 10.39
CA SER A 579 13.74 -6.01 8.95
C SER A 579 12.70 -4.94 8.63
N ALA A 580 11.59 -4.87 9.37
CA ALA A 580 10.56 -3.86 9.17
C ALA A 580 11.09 -2.42 9.43
N LEU A 581 12.00 -2.25 10.41
CA LEU A 581 12.68 -0.97 10.63
C LEU A 581 13.71 -0.63 9.53
N GLN A 582 14.29 -1.63 8.88
CA GLN A 582 15.13 -1.45 7.69
C GLN A 582 14.29 -1.03 6.48
N GLU A 583 13.12 -1.64 6.29
CA GLU A 583 12.15 -1.30 5.24
C GLU A 583 11.55 0.10 5.45
N ALA A 584 11.40 0.52 6.70
CA ALA A 584 11.02 1.89 7.07
C ALA A 584 12.16 2.93 6.97
N GLY A 585 13.39 2.52 6.63
CA GLY A 585 14.54 3.41 6.46
C GLY A 585 15.14 3.96 7.76
N ILE A 586 14.82 3.38 8.93
CA ILE A 586 15.40 3.78 10.23
C ILE A 586 16.74 3.10 10.48
N ILE A 587 16.84 1.82 10.12
CA ILE A 587 18.04 1.01 10.32
C ILE A 587 18.71 0.79 8.97
N ASP A 588 20.00 1.09 8.88
CA ASP A 588 20.78 0.83 7.67
C ASP A 588 20.81 -0.67 7.33
N ILE A 589 20.87 -0.97 6.03
CA ILE A 589 20.94 -2.33 5.52
C ILE A 589 22.40 -2.68 5.24
N ALA A 590 22.99 -3.54 6.06
CA ALA A 590 24.30 -4.14 5.79
C ALA A 590 24.12 -5.61 5.36
N PRO A 591 24.09 -5.90 4.04
CA PRO A 591 23.82 -7.24 3.54
C PRO A 591 25.00 -8.18 3.82
N LEU A 592 24.68 -9.42 4.20
CA LEU A 592 25.63 -10.51 4.35
C LEU A 592 25.62 -11.34 3.05
N GLY A 593 26.74 -11.32 2.32
CA GLY A 593 26.86 -12.07 1.06
C GLY A 593 26.64 -13.57 1.26
N GLY A 594 25.76 -14.17 0.43
CA GLY A 594 25.46 -15.62 0.45
C GLY A 594 24.52 -16.10 1.57
N GLY A 595 23.82 -15.20 2.26
CA GLY A 595 22.91 -15.56 3.37
C GLY A 595 21.57 -16.16 2.93
N ILE A 596 21.06 -17.13 3.71
CA ILE A 596 19.75 -17.76 3.50
C ILE A 596 18.66 -16.84 4.04
N ARG A 597 17.68 -16.48 3.21
CA ARG A 597 16.48 -15.73 3.65
C ARG A 597 15.36 -16.70 4.02
N VAL A 598 14.93 -16.68 5.28
CA VAL A 598 13.78 -17.46 5.77
C VAL A 598 12.85 -16.54 6.55
N SER A 599 11.94 -15.87 5.84
CA SER A 599 11.02 -14.87 6.40
C SER A 599 10.14 -15.42 7.52
N MET A 600 9.73 -16.70 7.44
CA MET A 600 8.94 -17.36 8.48
C MET A 600 9.66 -17.40 9.84
N LEU A 601 10.99 -17.57 9.82
CA LEU A 601 11.84 -17.62 11.00
C LEU A 601 12.44 -16.25 11.35
N GLY A 602 12.05 -15.18 10.65
CA GLY A 602 12.61 -13.84 10.82
C GLY A 602 14.08 -13.73 10.40
N ILE A 603 14.59 -14.68 9.61
CA ILE A 603 15.98 -14.70 9.15
C ILE A 603 16.06 -13.90 7.86
N PHE A 604 16.69 -12.73 7.95
CA PHE A 604 17.01 -11.88 6.81
C PHE A 604 18.54 -11.78 6.70
N PRO A 605 19.12 -11.79 5.48
CA PRO A 605 20.58 -11.80 5.30
C PRO A 605 21.19 -10.40 5.54
N THR A 606 20.92 -9.81 6.70
CA THR A 606 21.46 -8.51 7.13
C THR A 606 22.15 -8.65 8.49
N LEU A 607 23.27 -7.96 8.69
CA LEU A 607 24.05 -8.03 9.93
C LEU A 607 23.20 -7.62 11.14
N GLN A 608 22.35 -6.61 10.98
CA GLN A 608 21.51 -6.05 12.03
C GLN A 608 20.41 -7.02 12.47
N SER A 609 19.69 -7.64 11.53
CA SER A 609 18.61 -8.57 11.87
C SER A 609 19.16 -9.85 12.50
N MET A 610 20.20 -10.44 11.92
CA MET A 610 20.87 -11.61 12.49
C MET A 610 21.50 -11.31 13.86
N GLY A 611 22.07 -10.12 14.02
CA GLY A 611 22.60 -9.64 15.31
C GLY A 611 21.52 -9.54 16.39
N ALA A 612 20.33 -9.02 16.05
CA ALA A 612 19.21 -8.92 16.98
C ALA A 612 18.66 -10.30 17.39
N GLN A 613 18.54 -11.24 16.45
CA GLN A 613 18.15 -12.62 16.75
C GLN A 613 19.17 -13.33 17.65
N LEU A 614 20.47 -13.15 17.38
CA LEU A 614 21.55 -13.71 18.20
C LEU A 614 21.53 -13.13 19.62
N LEU A 615 21.32 -11.82 19.76
CA LEU A 615 21.21 -11.16 21.06
C LEU A 615 20.03 -11.71 21.87
N MET A 616 18.87 -11.91 21.24
CA MET A 616 17.71 -12.51 21.91
C MET A 616 17.95 -13.98 22.30
N LEU A 617 18.60 -14.76 21.44
CA LEU A 617 18.99 -16.13 21.77
C LEU A 617 19.89 -16.18 23.00
N ILE A 618 20.91 -15.32 23.07
CA ILE A 618 21.79 -15.21 24.24
C ILE A 618 20.99 -14.84 25.49
N ALA A 619 20.07 -13.88 25.37
CA ALA A 619 19.23 -13.43 26.49
C ALA A 619 18.32 -14.56 27.02
N VAL A 620 17.69 -15.34 26.14
CA VAL A 620 16.90 -16.53 26.50
C VAL A 620 17.76 -17.55 27.24
N LEU A 621 18.91 -17.92 26.67
CA LEU A 621 19.82 -18.92 27.26
C LEU A 621 20.31 -18.48 28.63
N CYS A 622 20.76 -17.23 28.78
CA CYS A 622 21.17 -16.65 30.04
C CYS A 622 20.03 -16.66 31.08
N GLY A 623 18.82 -16.23 30.69
CA GLY A 623 17.66 -16.24 31.56
C GLY A 623 17.29 -17.64 32.06
N PHE A 624 17.32 -18.63 31.17
CA PHE A 624 17.02 -20.02 31.51
C PHE A 624 18.11 -20.64 32.42
N LEU A 625 19.38 -20.35 32.15
CA LEU A 625 20.50 -20.77 32.99
C LEU A 625 20.44 -20.17 34.40
N LEU A 626 20.12 -18.88 34.52
CA LEU A 626 19.95 -18.20 35.80
C LEU A 626 18.81 -18.81 36.63
N ASN A 627 17.69 -19.15 35.97
CA ASN A 627 16.58 -19.82 36.63
C ASN A 627 16.95 -21.23 37.11
N ARG A 628 17.67 -22.01 36.29
CA ARG A 628 18.18 -23.33 36.69
C ARG A 628 19.15 -23.26 37.86
N ARG A 629 20.05 -22.27 37.89
CA ARG A 629 20.98 -22.05 39.01
C ARG A 629 20.26 -21.66 40.30
N ARG A 630 19.28 -20.75 40.23
CA ARG A 630 18.44 -20.37 41.38
C ARG A 630 17.68 -21.57 41.95
N ALA A 631 17.22 -22.47 41.09
CA ALA A 631 16.58 -23.70 41.52
C ALA A 631 17.55 -24.68 42.21
N ALA A 632 18.79 -24.82 41.69
CA ALA A 632 19.80 -25.70 42.27
C ALA A 632 20.31 -25.21 43.65
N VAL A 633 20.51 -23.90 43.82
CA VAL A 633 20.94 -23.28 45.09
C VAL A 633 19.83 -23.34 46.16
N ALA A 634 18.57 -23.51 45.79
CA ALA A 634 17.47 -23.66 46.73
C ALA A 634 17.23 -25.12 47.19
N VAL A 635 17.96 -26.09 46.62
CA VAL A 635 17.83 -27.53 46.91
C VAL A 635 19.02 -28.07 47.71
N GLY A 636 20.17 -27.40 47.66
CA GLY A 636 21.30 -27.58 48.59
C GLY A 636 21.15 -26.68 49.79
#